data_AF-A0A819TXI1-F1
#
_entry.id   AF-A0A819TXI1-F1
#
_cell.length_a   1.000
_cell.length_b   1.000
_cell.length_c   1.000
_cell.angle_alpha   90.00
_cell.angle_beta   90.00
_cell.angle_gamma   90.00
#
_symmetry.space_group_name_H-M   'P 1'
#
loop_
_entity.id
_entity.type
_entity.pdbx_description
1 polymer ?
#
loop_
_entity_poly.entity_id
_entity_poly.type
_entity_poly.pdbx_seq_one_letter_code
_entity_poly.pdbx_strand_id
1 'polypeptide(L)'
;MATQETSLKRYIEELSTTNTDYKFPQQAINQAESLKSLSSDLYTDNIRFIYELIQNADDAAAKHATLAILNKKYLIIAHDGKPFDEKDLRGLCGINNGTKKKDLDKTGYKGLGFKAVFGKSNNVIIYSNGEYFRFNSSYRIKWNEQWGTENQEIWEKENDRQFIYPWQINPIWTNEDEIPTFIIDFFRSSKIPVHVANIILLNNAAEICQAIEQLKQQPHMFLFLRHISQMAFRTETSDIVSIECDANHGSKKIYYNQKIHSQWIIKRLELGVPKLIRQNLIADCKVPDKLRGIKKAEMLFAAKYKDSIIDENGKITHTSTIDRLQDKESHLFSYLPTKIVDYTFPILINANFLTNANREQIHTDSSWNQWLFQKIGSEIFKWIKELVRNDQFRFEAYRLIPIKLNLTNNCLSEQFDKSFDKAVKDCDFILDREDKNQLRVDEVIMDLTSLSRQSSFISTNSMRQYVINHYKKSTFQCAEQPFIDFDSNLYRLGVRQFNWQNCIEMFKTDEFLRTHSIEQNKLMIGYFYSKLSKGEVADDIGIKIEQIPFLMDQNNRLQTIKNIYFPGETFGDGETSYSFVNIKIFKWLNEDKHQDIKQWLQTLGVIERTDLTYLYKTIIPNASTYITSENAMKTIKMLFVLFQNNLIIEKELHQLRQLKLLTTQGNFIPAERCFFSDEFKPRLTLEEYLKTKEDVFLSFNYVTKDILSNKNESVPEWRRFFSMLGVRDELHIVEFPQKLTIDEAAQHGFCLKYLLKKFEVYHTIEAYSGIKTITFLNYTKDDYEFSKYFWSYVIKNIKVNDFEQNTKIYWGHSYMSGAINGTQIKYPNYIEWFIKNNTCIPTTLNTCELSSNVFVDDQEIKEFCNQYMPFPSISISPDNSDWSRFLNFKPKPLLIDYLNLFEKFRQDENNSKDCLNRIQMIYSYILKHIALYTESEAKTINSQARKIYLLGENNQWKLAKDLYVYVESKGEHSNLNDAVPCLKLNLKNKTHPNLKKFLDLFQINSIKLNDLHLQDEKSTPAEQFREKLIEISPYLKQWLKLFDYSSDDISSIDKILQQDIHFKESDYLKLFYKEKFIQETNVYHNINNQHLYVTRPWHGETTLIDLPNRLCQLLNIQGFEDKLRFLLKAQKDEIIKHFKKFSIEVPTHKDIVRLQMPSKS
;
A
#
# COMPACT_ATOMS: atom_id res chain seq x y z
N MET A 1 13.60 -71.29 -51.25
CA MET A 1 14.68 -70.51 -51.90
C MET A 1 15.27 -69.61 -50.85
N ALA A 2 16.55 -69.84 -50.50
CA ALA A 2 17.28 -69.07 -49.50
C ALA A 2 17.58 -67.67 -50.04
N THR A 3 17.10 -66.63 -49.36
CA THR A 3 17.50 -65.24 -49.62
C THR A 3 18.87 -65.02 -48.99
N GLN A 4 19.88 -64.74 -49.80
CA GLN A 4 21.22 -64.32 -49.37
C GLN A 4 21.12 -63.19 -48.34
N GLU A 5 21.57 -63.45 -47.11
CA GLU A 5 21.88 -62.38 -46.15
C GLU A 5 23.07 -61.60 -46.70
N THR A 6 22.81 -60.44 -47.30
CA THR A 6 23.85 -59.47 -47.68
C THR A 6 24.41 -58.83 -46.41
N SER A 7 25.63 -59.23 -46.04
CA SER A 7 26.45 -58.60 -44.99
C SER A 7 26.54 -57.08 -45.16
N LEU A 8 26.46 -56.32 -44.05
CA LEU A 8 26.61 -54.87 -44.05
C LEU A 8 28.00 -54.41 -44.49
N LYS A 9 29.02 -55.29 -44.38
CA LYS A 9 30.42 -54.97 -44.66
C LYS A 9 30.62 -54.32 -46.01
N ARG A 10 30.03 -54.90 -47.06
CA ARG A 10 30.13 -54.39 -48.42
C ARG A 10 29.63 -52.95 -48.53
N TYR A 11 28.49 -52.65 -47.91
CA TYR A 11 27.88 -51.31 -47.97
C TYR A 11 28.63 -50.30 -47.11
N ILE A 12 29.20 -50.73 -45.99
CA ILE A 12 30.06 -49.90 -45.13
C ILE A 12 31.32 -49.49 -45.90
N GLU A 13 32.00 -50.44 -46.54
CA GLU A 13 33.19 -50.17 -47.35
C GLU A 13 32.86 -49.25 -48.53
N GLU A 14 31.76 -49.50 -49.25
CA GLU A 14 31.29 -48.64 -50.35
C GLU A 14 31.01 -47.20 -49.88
N LEU A 15 30.29 -47.04 -48.77
CA LEU A 15 29.99 -45.73 -48.19
C LEU A 15 31.25 -45.04 -47.69
N SER A 16 32.19 -45.80 -47.14
CA SER A 16 33.45 -45.25 -46.67
C SER A 16 34.27 -44.67 -47.82
N THR A 17 34.38 -45.40 -48.93
CA THR A 17 35.02 -44.88 -50.15
C THR A 17 34.26 -43.69 -50.73
N THR A 18 32.94 -43.80 -50.90
CA THR A 18 32.13 -42.74 -51.53
C THR A 18 32.18 -41.45 -50.72
N ASN A 19 32.10 -41.54 -49.39
CA ASN A 19 32.10 -40.36 -48.55
C ASN A 19 33.49 -39.73 -48.45
N THR A 20 34.58 -40.48 -48.72
CA THR A 20 35.99 -40.02 -48.67
C THR A 20 36.55 -39.49 -49.98
N ASP A 21 35.80 -39.61 -51.08
CA ASP A 21 36.23 -39.20 -52.42
C ASP A 21 36.07 -37.69 -52.67
N TYR A 22 36.83 -36.87 -51.93
CA TYR A 22 36.89 -35.42 -52.15
C TYR A 22 37.96 -35.07 -53.17
N LYS A 23 37.67 -34.09 -54.03
CA LYS A 23 38.65 -33.56 -54.99
C LYS A 23 39.76 -32.74 -54.32
N PHE A 24 39.44 -32.04 -53.23
CA PHE A 24 40.39 -31.19 -52.51
C PHE A 24 40.28 -31.39 -50.98
N PRO A 25 41.39 -31.34 -50.22
CA PRO A 25 41.37 -31.47 -48.75
C PRO A 25 40.42 -30.47 -48.06
N GLN A 26 40.34 -29.25 -48.58
CA GLN A 26 39.51 -28.18 -48.02
C GLN A 26 38.01 -28.52 -48.05
N GLN A 27 37.54 -29.32 -49.02
CA GLN A 27 36.15 -29.74 -49.09
C GLN A 27 35.80 -30.70 -47.95
N ALA A 28 36.68 -31.67 -47.68
CA ALA A 28 36.53 -32.59 -46.55
C ALA A 28 36.50 -31.81 -45.23
N ILE A 29 37.44 -30.86 -45.04
CA ILE A 29 37.51 -30.03 -43.84
C ILE A 29 36.24 -29.19 -43.67
N ASN A 30 35.80 -28.48 -44.70
CA ASN A 30 34.59 -27.64 -44.62
C ASN A 30 33.36 -28.48 -44.25
N GLN A 31 33.24 -29.70 -44.78
CA GLN A 31 32.14 -30.60 -44.44
C GLN A 31 32.26 -31.14 -43.01
N ALA A 32 33.47 -31.47 -42.56
CA ALA A 32 33.74 -31.91 -41.19
C ALA A 32 33.41 -30.82 -40.16
N GLU A 33 33.81 -29.57 -40.43
CA GLU A 33 33.49 -28.42 -39.57
C GLU A 33 31.99 -28.12 -39.54
N SER A 34 31.32 -28.20 -40.70
CA SER A 34 29.86 -28.03 -40.79
C SER A 34 29.12 -29.08 -39.97
N LEU A 35 29.55 -30.35 -40.06
CA LEU A 35 28.99 -31.45 -39.26
C LEU A 35 29.28 -31.28 -37.77
N LYS A 36 30.47 -30.82 -37.41
CA LYS A 36 30.86 -30.55 -36.03
C LYS A 36 29.96 -29.48 -35.41
N SER A 37 29.82 -28.31 -36.05
CA SER A 37 28.92 -27.24 -35.58
C SER A 37 27.45 -27.70 -35.50
N LEU A 38 26.97 -28.42 -36.52
CA LEU A 38 25.61 -28.96 -36.51
C LEU A 38 25.36 -29.94 -35.35
N SER A 39 26.37 -30.75 -34.99
CA SER A 39 26.27 -31.74 -33.91
C SER A 39 26.43 -31.14 -32.50
N SER A 40 27.21 -30.06 -32.34
CA SER A 40 27.42 -29.38 -31.05
C SER A 40 26.28 -28.42 -30.69
N ASP A 41 25.72 -27.71 -31.67
CA ASP A 41 24.85 -26.56 -31.42
C ASP A 41 23.36 -26.91 -31.32
N LEU A 42 22.95 -28.09 -31.81
CA LEU A 42 21.54 -28.50 -31.86
C LEU A 42 21.03 -29.28 -30.65
N TYR A 43 21.92 -29.89 -29.85
CA TYR A 43 21.54 -30.83 -28.79
C TYR A 43 22.40 -30.65 -27.52
N THR A 44 22.14 -29.57 -26.78
CA THR A 44 22.75 -29.35 -25.46
C THR A 44 22.11 -30.23 -24.38
N ASP A 45 20.84 -30.60 -24.52
CA ASP A 45 20.09 -31.39 -23.55
C ASP A 45 20.42 -32.90 -23.57
N ASN A 46 20.91 -33.41 -22.44
CA ASN A 46 21.31 -34.80 -22.24
C ASN A 46 20.14 -35.79 -22.14
N ILE A 47 18.99 -35.40 -21.57
CA ILE A 47 17.79 -36.26 -21.48
C ILE A 47 17.21 -36.46 -22.88
N ARG A 48 17.11 -35.36 -23.63
CA ARG A 48 16.60 -35.38 -25.01
C ARG A 48 17.44 -36.28 -25.91
N PHE A 49 18.76 -36.20 -25.77
CA PHE A 49 19.70 -37.06 -26.48
C PHE A 49 19.41 -38.55 -26.25
N ILE A 50 19.24 -38.95 -24.99
CA ILE A 50 18.91 -40.33 -24.63
C ILE A 50 17.56 -40.74 -25.23
N TYR A 51 16.56 -39.87 -25.14
CA TYR A 51 15.23 -40.18 -25.62
C TYR A 51 15.17 -40.36 -27.15
N GLU A 52 15.88 -39.56 -27.94
CA GLU A 52 15.95 -39.75 -29.40
C GLU A 52 16.51 -41.14 -29.77
N LEU A 53 17.41 -41.71 -28.96
CA LEU A 53 17.91 -43.08 -29.16
C LEU A 53 16.87 -44.15 -28.80
N ILE A 54 16.10 -43.94 -27.74
CA ILE A 54 14.96 -44.82 -27.37
C ILE A 54 13.90 -44.78 -28.47
N GLN A 55 13.64 -43.60 -29.02
CA GLN A 55 12.71 -43.41 -30.13
C GLN A 55 13.18 -44.10 -31.40
N ASN A 56 14.49 -44.11 -31.70
CA ASN A 56 15.02 -44.89 -32.82
C ASN A 56 14.78 -46.40 -32.63
N ALA A 57 14.87 -46.90 -31.38
CA ALA A 57 14.52 -48.29 -31.07
C ALA A 57 13.01 -48.55 -31.26
N ASP A 58 12.15 -47.63 -30.83
CA ASP A 58 10.70 -47.70 -31.02
C ASP A 58 10.30 -47.68 -32.51
N ASP A 59 10.92 -46.79 -33.31
CA ASP A 59 10.76 -46.71 -34.77
C ASP A 59 11.23 -47.99 -35.49
N ALA A 60 12.18 -48.73 -34.89
CA ALA A 60 12.62 -50.05 -35.36
C ALA A 60 11.66 -51.18 -34.91
N ALA A 61 10.50 -50.83 -34.36
CA ALA A 61 9.47 -51.72 -33.82
C ALA A 61 9.98 -52.63 -32.68
N ALA A 62 10.94 -52.14 -31.88
CA ALA A 62 11.41 -52.86 -30.69
C ALA A 62 10.27 -53.03 -29.68
N LYS A 63 10.19 -54.21 -29.05
CA LYS A 63 9.33 -54.46 -27.88
C LYS A 63 10.09 -54.24 -26.59
N HIS A 64 11.39 -54.53 -26.61
CA HIS A 64 12.24 -54.47 -25.46
C HIS A 64 13.48 -53.63 -25.77
N ALA A 65 13.79 -52.68 -24.88
CA ALA A 65 15.00 -51.88 -24.94
C ALA A 65 15.74 -51.92 -23.61
N THR A 66 17.07 -51.92 -23.66
CA THR A 66 17.96 -51.83 -22.49
C THR A 66 18.88 -50.65 -22.65
N LEU A 67 18.87 -49.75 -21.66
CA LEU A 67 19.81 -48.66 -21.53
C LEU A 67 20.78 -48.98 -20.39
N ALA A 68 22.08 -49.01 -20.67
CA ALA A 68 23.10 -49.38 -19.69
C ALA A 68 24.30 -48.42 -19.68
N ILE A 69 24.92 -48.23 -18.52
CA ILE A 69 26.22 -47.58 -18.39
C ILE A 69 27.25 -48.61 -17.93
N LEU A 70 28.19 -48.95 -18.80
CA LEU A 70 29.26 -49.91 -18.50
C LEU A 70 30.59 -49.20 -18.25
N ASN A 71 31.34 -49.70 -17.28
CA ASN A 71 32.67 -49.19 -16.90
C ASN A 71 32.73 -47.67 -16.66
N LYS A 72 31.60 -47.07 -16.26
CA LYS A 72 31.43 -45.62 -16.06
C LYS A 72 31.82 -44.76 -17.27
N LYS A 73 31.86 -45.34 -18.48
CA LYS A 73 32.37 -44.68 -19.70
C LYS A 73 31.54 -44.97 -20.94
N TYR A 74 30.86 -46.11 -21.02
CA TYR A 74 30.10 -46.52 -22.19
C TYR A 74 28.60 -46.45 -21.93
N LEU A 75 27.88 -45.66 -22.72
CA LEU A 75 26.42 -45.73 -22.80
C LEU A 75 26.05 -46.77 -23.85
N ILE A 76 25.21 -47.73 -23.48
CA ILE A 76 24.71 -48.76 -24.39
C ILE A 76 23.20 -48.65 -24.45
N ILE A 77 22.65 -48.58 -25.66
CA ILE A 77 21.21 -48.73 -25.91
C ILE A 77 21.03 -49.91 -26.85
N ALA A 78 20.55 -51.01 -26.30
CA ALA A 78 20.36 -52.29 -26.96
C ALA A 78 18.87 -52.61 -27.10
N HIS A 79 18.42 -53.16 -28.22
CA HIS A 79 17.02 -53.48 -28.45
C HIS A 79 16.81 -54.67 -29.41
N ASP A 80 15.60 -55.21 -29.39
CA ASP A 80 15.15 -56.37 -30.19
C ASP A 80 14.45 -55.98 -31.51
N GLY A 81 14.41 -54.68 -31.83
CA GLY A 81 13.86 -54.18 -33.09
C GLY A 81 14.60 -54.64 -34.35
N LYS A 82 14.15 -54.14 -35.52
CA LYS A 82 14.70 -54.46 -36.85
C LYS A 82 16.21 -54.12 -36.94
N PRO A 83 17.08 -55.06 -37.39
CA PRO A 83 18.47 -54.79 -37.76
C PRO A 83 18.61 -53.73 -38.86
N PHE A 84 19.79 -53.10 -38.93
CA PHE A 84 20.12 -52.16 -40.01
C PHE A 84 20.15 -52.86 -41.37
N ASP A 85 19.60 -52.21 -42.38
CA ASP A 85 19.77 -52.58 -43.79
C ASP A 85 20.55 -51.50 -44.56
N GLU A 86 20.78 -51.70 -45.86
CA GLU A 86 21.47 -50.73 -46.72
C GLU A 86 20.82 -49.34 -46.67
N LYS A 87 19.48 -49.26 -46.69
CA LYS A 87 18.77 -47.97 -46.70
C LYS A 87 18.94 -47.25 -45.38
N ASP A 88 18.88 -47.99 -44.27
CA ASP A 88 19.10 -47.47 -42.94
C ASP A 88 20.55 -46.99 -42.77
N LEU A 89 21.54 -47.72 -43.31
CA LEU A 89 22.96 -47.33 -43.29
C LEU A 89 23.25 -46.08 -44.15
N ARG A 90 22.74 -46.03 -45.38
CA ARG A 90 22.84 -44.83 -46.24
C ARG A 90 22.15 -43.63 -45.60
N GLY A 91 21.00 -43.85 -44.96
CA GLY A 91 20.29 -42.82 -44.19
C GLY A 91 21.07 -42.33 -42.97
N LEU A 92 21.74 -43.25 -42.26
CA LEU A 92 22.60 -42.94 -41.12
C LEU A 92 23.82 -42.12 -41.54
N CYS A 93 24.40 -42.42 -42.71
CA CYS A 93 25.59 -41.75 -43.22
C CYS A 93 25.26 -40.49 -44.06
N GLY A 94 24.00 -40.24 -44.41
CA GLY A 94 23.59 -39.06 -45.16
C GLY A 94 23.42 -37.80 -44.30
N ILE A 95 23.49 -36.62 -44.94
CA ILE A 95 23.10 -35.34 -44.36
C ILE A 95 21.74 -34.94 -44.95
N ASN A 96 20.71 -34.82 -44.11
CA ASN A 96 19.37 -34.41 -44.52
C ASN A 96 18.74 -35.31 -45.64
N ASN A 97 19.14 -36.58 -45.75
CA ASN A 97 18.62 -37.52 -46.77
C ASN A 97 18.14 -38.85 -46.16
N GLY A 98 17.52 -38.78 -44.99
CA GLY A 98 17.08 -39.96 -44.23
C GLY A 98 15.76 -40.57 -44.74
N THR A 99 15.61 -41.88 -44.54
CA THR A 99 14.42 -42.69 -44.88
C THR A 99 13.12 -42.22 -44.19
N LYS A 100 13.22 -41.35 -43.17
CA LYS A 100 12.11 -40.83 -42.36
C LYS A 100 11.32 -39.65 -42.99
N LYS A 101 11.80 -39.05 -44.10
CA LYS A 101 11.20 -37.83 -44.68
C LYS A 101 9.77 -37.98 -45.22
N LYS A 102 9.39 -39.19 -45.68
CA LYS A 102 8.10 -39.46 -46.34
C LYS A 102 7.20 -40.43 -45.57
N ASP A 103 7.79 -41.21 -44.65
CA ASP A 103 7.09 -42.25 -43.92
C ASP A 103 6.31 -41.64 -42.74
N LEU A 104 4.99 -41.77 -42.71
CA LEU A 104 4.10 -41.26 -41.65
C LEU A 104 4.36 -41.91 -40.30
N ASP A 105 4.84 -43.15 -40.28
CA ASP A 105 4.94 -43.96 -39.07
C ASP A 105 6.26 -43.80 -38.33
N LYS A 106 7.29 -43.27 -38.98
CA LYS A 106 8.58 -42.94 -38.34
C LYS A 106 8.58 -41.55 -37.72
N THR A 107 9.21 -41.42 -36.58
CA THR A 107 9.25 -40.16 -35.83
C THR A 107 10.42 -39.26 -36.24
N GLY A 108 10.15 -37.95 -36.37
CA GLY A 108 11.12 -36.93 -36.79
C GLY A 108 11.25 -36.73 -38.32
N TYR A 109 11.48 -35.49 -38.74
CA TYR A 109 11.55 -35.09 -40.17
C TYR A 109 12.87 -34.40 -40.57
N LYS A 110 13.73 -34.04 -39.60
CA LYS A 110 15.00 -33.32 -39.85
C LYS A 110 16.19 -34.25 -40.14
N GLY A 111 16.10 -35.55 -39.80
CA GLY A 111 17.18 -36.52 -40.04
C GLY A 111 18.45 -36.32 -39.19
N LEU A 112 18.40 -35.52 -38.13
CA LEU A 112 19.56 -35.14 -37.30
C LEU A 112 19.60 -35.85 -35.93
N GLY A 113 18.56 -36.60 -35.56
CA GLY A 113 18.40 -37.16 -34.21
C GLY A 113 19.55 -38.08 -33.77
N PHE A 114 19.99 -39.00 -34.64
CA PHE A 114 21.15 -39.85 -34.34
C PHE A 114 22.45 -39.04 -34.28
N LYS A 115 22.62 -38.00 -35.11
CA LYS A 115 23.86 -37.22 -35.18
C LYS A 115 24.22 -36.50 -33.87
N ALA A 116 23.26 -36.31 -32.97
CA ALA A 116 23.49 -35.81 -31.62
C ALA A 116 24.50 -36.64 -30.82
N VAL A 117 24.66 -37.95 -31.14
CA VAL A 117 25.65 -38.83 -30.49
C VAL A 117 27.08 -38.29 -30.62
N PHE A 118 27.39 -37.61 -31.73
CA PHE A 118 28.73 -37.11 -32.03
C PHE A 118 29.11 -35.86 -31.23
N GLY A 119 28.13 -35.14 -30.68
CA GLY A 119 28.40 -34.09 -29.68
C GLY A 119 28.76 -34.66 -28.31
N LYS A 120 28.37 -35.92 -28.03
CA LYS A 120 28.57 -36.58 -26.73
C LYS A 120 29.70 -37.62 -26.74
N SER A 121 30.22 -37.97 -27.92
CA SER A 121 31.21 -39.02 -28.11
C SER A 121 32.04 -38.81 -29.36
N ASN A 122 33.33 -39.12 -29.28
CA ASN A 122 34.25 -39.21 -30.41
C ASN A 122 34.37 -40.62 -31.00
N ASN A 123 33.72 -41.62 -30.38
CA ASN A 123 33.77 -43.02 -30.80
C ASN A 123 32.42 -43.71 -30.53
N VAL A 124 31.68 -43.95 -31.60
CA VAL A 124 30.35 -44.58 -31.56
C VAL A 124 30.39 -45.87 -32.35
N ILE A 125 30.11 -46.98 -31.68
CA ILE A 125 30.07 -48.32 -32.27
C ILE A 125 28.60 -48.73 -32.36
N ILE A 126 28.24 -49.36 -33.47
CA ILE A 126 26.91 -49.91 -33.71
C ILE A 126 27.06 -51.40 -33.94
N TYR A 127 26.27 -52.16 -33.19
CA TYR A 127 26.05 -53.59 -33.38
C TYR A 127 24.74 -53.79 -34.13
N SER A 128 24.74 -54.65 -35.14
CA SER A 128 23.54 -55.04 -35.88
C SER A 128 23.65 -56.51 -36.30
N ASN A 129 22.86 -57.38 -35.67
CA ASN A 129 22.72 -58.82 -35.98
C ASN A 129 24.06 -59.57 -36.17
N GLY A 130 24.99 -59.41 -35.24
CA GLY A 130 26.31 -60.07 -35.28
C GLY A 130 27.42 -59.27 -35.95
N GLU A 131 27.10 -58.17 -36.63
CA GLU A 131 28.07 -57.32 -37.31
C GLU A 131 28.31 -56.01 -36.54
N TYR A 132 29.54 -55.48 -36.61
CA TYR A 132 29.93 -54.22 -35.96
C TYR A 132 30.47 -53.22 -36.97
N PHE A 133 30.12 -51.96 -36.75
CA PHE A 133 30.74 -50.83 -37.43
C PHE A 133 30.80 -49.63 -36.50
N ARG A 134 31.71 -48.69 -36.76
CA ARG A 134 31.90 -47.53 -35.88
C ARG A 134 32.15 -46.24 -36.64
N PHE A 135 31.97 -45.14 -35.93
CA PHE A 135 32.35 -43.80 -36.32
C PHE A 135 33.35 -43.30 -35.29
N ASN A 136 34.56 -42.96 -35.73
CA ASN A 136 35.66 -42.61 -34.84
C ASN A 136 36.43 -41.40 -35.38
N SER A 137 36.50 -40.32 -34.59
CA SER A 137 37.18 -39.08 -34.98
C SER A 137 38.70 -39.23 -35.13
N SER A 138 39.28 -40.21 -34.45
CA SER A 138 40.72 -40.49 -34.46
C SER A 138 41.13 -41.46 -35.57
N TYR A 139 40.17 -41.98 -36.35
CA TYR A 139 40.45 -42.87 -37.46
C TYR A 139 41.14 -42.10 -38.59
N ARG A 140 42.38 -42.48 -38.90
CA ARG A 140 43.14 -41.89 -40.00
C ARG A 140 42.77 -42.58 -41.30
N ILE A 141 42.21 -41.81 -42.22
CA ILE A 141 41.96 -42.28 -43.60
C ILE A 141 43.26 -42.28 -44.40
N LYS A 142 43.33 -43.12 -45.45
CA LYS A 142 44.45 -43.07 -46.40
C LYS A 142 44.43 -41.70 -47.11
N TRP A 143 45.58 -41.05 -47.20
CA TRP A 143 45.72 -39.78 -47.94
C TRP A 143 45.36 -39.99 -49.41
N ASN A 144 44.52 -39.12 -49.98
CA ASN A 144 44.16 -39.22 -51.39
C ASN A 144 45.33 -38.71 -52.24
N GLU A 145 45.86 -39.58 -53.10
CA GLU A 145 47.00 -39.29 -53.99
C GLU A 145 46.70 -38.09 -54.92
N GLN A 146 45.43 -37.77 -55.17
CA GLN A 146 45.00 -36.62 -55.96
C GLN A 146 45.14 -35.25 -55.26
N TRP A 147 45.42 -35.22 -53.96
CA TRP A 147 45.53 -33.98 -53.18
C TRP A 147 46.88 -33.25 -53.29
N GLY A 148 47.86 -33.83 -54.00
CA GLY A 148 49.05 -33.10 -54.48
C GLY A 148 50.20 -32.90 -53.49
N THR A 149 50.08 -33.33 -52.23
CA THR A 149 51.17 -33.42 -51.25
C THR A 149 51.48 -34.89 -50.91
N GLU A 150 52.73 -35.24 -50.60
CA GLU A 150 53.15 -36.63 -50.34
C GLU A 150 52.38 -37.29 -49.17
N ASN A 151 51.94 -36.50 -48.19
CA ASN A 151 51.12 -36.98 -47.07
C ASN A 151 50.39 -35.83 -46.33
N GLN A 152 49.54 -36.22 -45.37
CA GLN A 152 48.78 -35.33 -44.49
C GLN A 152 49.67 -34.37 -43.68
N GLU A 153 50.78 -34.85 -43.10
CA GLU A 153 51.63 -34.06 -42.19
C GLU A 153 52.29 -32.86 -42.89
N ILE A 154 52.72 -33.06 -44.14
CA ILE A 154 53.27 -31.99 -44.97
C ILE A 154 52.17 -30.97 -45.30
N TRP A 155 50.99 -31.43 -45.70
CA TRP A 155 49.86 -30.55 -46.00
C TRP A 155 49.47 -29.68 -44.79
N GLU A 156 49.37 -30.27 -43.60
CA GLU A 156 49.00 -29.55 -42.37
C GLU A 156 50.03 -28.46 -42.02
N LYS A 157 51.32 -28.75 -42.22
CA LYS A 157 52.41 -27.80 -41.98
C LYS A 157 52.43 -26.65 -42.99
N GLU A 158 52.17 -26.94 -44.27
CA GLU A 158 52.13 -25.93 -45.34
C GLU A 158 50.93 -24.99 -45.21
N ASN A 159 49.82 -25.47 -44.66
CA ASN A 159 48.56 -24.73 -44.55
C ASN A 159 48.28 -24.18 -43.14
N ASP A 160 49.20 -24.38 -42.19
CA ASP A 160 49.07 -24.03 -40.76
C ASP A 160 47.70 -24.45 -40.18
N ARG A 161 47.25 -25.66 -40.55
CA ARG A 161 45.90 -26.14 -40.22
C ARG A 161 45.86 -27.65 -40.13
N GLN A 162 45.25 -28.17 -39.06
CA GLN A 162 45.00 -29.60 -38.92
C GLN A 162 43.96 -30.09 -39.94
N PHE A 163 44.25 -31.22 -40.57
CA PHE A 163 43.31 -31.88 -41.45
C PHE A 163 42.29 -32.63 -40.59
N ILE A 164 41.03 -32.24 -40.72
CA ILE A 164 39.92 -32.95 -40.12
C ILE A 164 39.02 -33.49 -41.21
N TYR A 165 38.58 -34.72 -41.02
CA TYR A 165 37.77 -35.44 -41.98
C TYR A 165 36.35 -35.64 -41.42
N PRO A 166 35.28 -35.67 -42.24
CA PRO A 166 33.89 -35.80 -41.80
C PRO A 166 33.55 -37.22 -41.32
N TRP A 167 34.19 -37.63 -40.22
CA TRP A 167 34.05 -38.95 -39.60
C TRP A 167 32.62 -39.26 -39.15
N GLN A 168 31.78 -38.25 -38.88
CA GLN A 168 30.38 -38.42 -38.45
C GLN A 168 29.48 -39.03 -39.53
N ILE A 169 29.92 -39.06 -40.78
CA ILE A 169 29.19 -39.66 -41.91
C ILE A 169 29.96 -40.84 -42.53
N ASN A 170 31.14 -41.17 -42.01
CA ASN A 170 32.00 -42.20 -42.58
C ASN A 170 32.00 -43.45 -41.68
N PRO A 171 31.25 -44.51 -42.04
CA PRO A 171 31.22 -45.73 -41.24
C PRO A 171 32.50 -46.55 -41.47
N ILE A 172 33.01 -47.16 -40.41
CA ILE A 172 34.22 -47.98 -40.41
C ILE A 172 33.84 -49.40 -40.00
N TRP A 173 34.11 -50.38 -40.86
CA TRP A 173 33.93 -51.79 -40.48
C TRP A 173 34.78 -52.12 -39.26
N THR A 174 34.21 -52.84 -38.29
CA THR A 174 34.90 -53.18 -37.04
C THR A 174 34.74 -54.67 -36.79
N ASN A 175 35.84 -55.38 -36.54
CA ASN A 175 35.76 -56.80 -36.20
C ASN A 175 35.42 -56.99 -34.70
N GLU A 176 34.85 -58.14 -34.34
CA GLU A 176 34.45 -58.42 -32.95
C GLU A 176 35.63 -58.38 -31.96
N ASP A 177 36.82 -58.79 -32.38
CA ASP A 177 38.05 -58.75 -31.57
C ASP A 177 38.51 -57.32 -31.22
N GLU A 178 38.02 -56.30 -31.93
CA GLU A 178 38.27 -54.90 -31.63
C GLU A 178 37.28 -54.32 -30.60
N ILE A 179 36.27 -55.09 -30.20
CA ILE A 179 35.26 -54.68 -29.24
C ILE A 179 35.69 -55.11 -27.82
N PRO A 180 35.65 -54.21 -26.82
CA PRO A 180 35.98 -54.57 -25.45
C PRO A 180 35.16 -55.75 -24.91
N THR A 181 35.83 -56.74 -24.31
CA THR A 181 35.23 -58.02 -23.88
C THR A 181 34.01 -57.86 -22.97
N PHE A 182 34.03 -56.87 -22.06
CA PHE A 182 32.91 -56.60 -21.14
C PHE A 182 31.61 -56.17 -21.86
N ILE A 183 31.69 -55.63 -23.09
CA ILE A 183 30.52 -55.29 -23.91
C ILE A 183 29.94 -56.57 -24.53
N ILE A 184 30.82 -57.45 -25.01
CA ILE A 184 30.43 -58.75 -25.55
C ILE A 184 29.75 -59.59 -24.45
N ASP A 185 30.33 -59.61 -23.25
CA ASP A 185 29.76 -60.30 -22.08
C ASP A 185 28.40 -59.72 -21.66
N PHE A 186 28.22 -58.40 -21.79
CA PHE A 186 26.93 -57.76 -21.55
C PHE A 186 25.84 -58.26 -22.51
N PHE A 187 26.15 -58.42 -23.80
CA PHE A 187 25.20 -58.98 -24.76
C PHE A 187 24.92 -60.46 -24.51
N ARG A 188 25.97 -61.26 -24.22
CA ARG A 188 25.83 -62.69 -23.89
C ARG A 188 25.03 -62.95 -22.62
N SER A 189 25.11 -62.05 -21.64
CA SER A 189 24.35 -62.12 -20.37
C SER A 189 22.97 -61.45 -20.44
N SER A 190 22.58 -60.88 -21.58
CA SER A 190 21.26 -60.28 -21.76
C SER A 190 20.17 -61.34 -21.75
N LYS A 191 19.12 -61.13 -20.94
CA LYS A 191 17.93 -61.99 -20.91
C LYS A 191 16.99 -61.75 -22.10
N ILE A 192 17.25 -60.69 -22.87
CA ILE A 192 16.42 -60.23 -23.99
C ILE A 192 17.31 -60.28 -25.24
N PRO A 193 16.81 -60.78 -26.38
CA PRO A 193 17.58 -60.79 -27.62
C PRO A 193 17.97 -59.36 -28.02
N VAL A 194 19.27 -59.16 -28.28
CA VAL A 194 19.79 -57.90 -28.79
C VAL A 194 20.01 -58.06 -30.28
N HIS A 195 19.22 -57.35 -31.09
CA HIS A 195 19.40 -57.31 -32.53
C HIS A 195 20.22 -56.09 -32.96
N VAL A 196 20.05 -54.97 -32.26
CA VAL A 196 20.77 -53.72 -32.51
C VAL A 196 21.25 -53.14 -31.19
N ALA A 197 22.48 -52.63 -31.16
CA ALA A 197 22.95 -51.84 -30.03
C ALA A 197 23.80 -50.65 -30.46
N ASN A 198 23.49 -49.48 -29.91
CA ASN A 198 24.32 -48.28 -30.02
C ASN A 198 25.23 -48.21 -28.78
N ILE A 199 26.54 -48.28 -29.00
CA ILE A 199 27.58 -48.29 -27.96
C ILE A 199 28.38 -46.99 -28.09
N ILE A 200 28.29 -46.13 -27.09
CA ILE A 200 28.75 -44.74 -27.17
C ILE A 200 29.80 -44.52 -26.09
N LEU A 201 31.04 -44.20 -26.49
CA LEU A 201 32.10 -43.81 -25.55
C LEU A 201 31.88 -42.36 -25.11
N LEU A 202 31.40 -42.14 -23.90
CA LEU A 202 30.98 -40.82 -23.43
C LEU A 202 32.18 -39.90 -23.16
N ASN A 203 32.11 -38.67 -23.65
CA ASN A 203 33.06 -37.61 -23.32
C ASN A 203 32.88 -37.15 -21.85
N ASN A 204 31.63 -37.09 -21.36
CA ASN A 204 31.29 -36.77 -19.96
C ASN A 204 30.23 -37.74 -19.44
N ALA A 205 30.66 -38.81 -18.77
CA ALA A 205 29.75 -39.85 -18.27
C ALA A 205 28.85 -39.38 -17.12
N ALA A 206 29.34 -38.48 -16.26
CA ALA A 206 28.62 -38.04 -15.06
C ALA A 206 27.30 -37.32 -15.39
N GLU A 207 27.33 -36.40 -16.37
CA GLU A 207 26.14 -35.69 -16.83
C GLU A 207 25.08 -36.63 -17.44
N ILE A 208 25.53 -37.65 -18.17
CA ILE A 208 24.63 -38.65 -18.79
C ILE A 208 24.03 -39.56 -17.72
N CYS A 209 24.80 -39.97 -16.71
CA CYS A 209 24.26 -40.69 -15.54
C CYS A 209 23.13 -39.89 -14.89
N GLN A 210 23.33 -38.59 -14.63
CA GLN A 210 22.31 -37.72 -14.06
C GLN A 210 21.06 -37.63 -14.94
N ALA A 211 21.22 -37.50 -16.26
CA ALA A 211 20.10 -37.47 -17.19
C ALA A 211 19.30 -38.79 -17.20
N ILE A 212 19.96 -39.94 -17.04
CA ILE A 212 19.29 -41.25 -16.92
C ILE A 212 18.51 -41.34 -15.61
N GLU A 213 19.09 -40.89 -14.49
CA GLU A 213 18.38 -40.87 -13.20
C GLU A 213 17.16 -39.93 -13.23
N GLN A 214 17.26 -38.77 -13.90
CA GLN A 214 16.11 -37.89 -14.14
C GLN A 214 15.04 -38.57 -15.00
N LEU A 215 15.43 -39.29 -16.04
CA LEU A 215 14.51 -40.03 -16.90
C LEU A 215 13.78 -41.15 -16.13
N LYS A 216 14.46 -41.84 -15.22
CA LYS A 216 13.84 -42.85 -14.32
C LYS A 216 12.76 -42.23 -13.43
N GLN A 217 12.95 -41.00 -12.97
CA GLN A 217 11.98 -40.27 -12.14
C GLN A 217 10.74 -39.80 -12.92
N GLN A 218 10.77 -39.85 -14.25
CA GLN A 218 9.67 -39.38 -15.11
C GLN A 218 9.20 -40.49 -16.07
N PRO A 219 8.74 -41.65 -15.56
CA PRO A 219 8.43 -42.79 -16.41
C PRO A 219 7.18 -42.56 -17.28
N HIS A 220 6.37 -41.53 -17.00
CA HIS A 220 5.28 -41.09 -17.87
C HIS A 220 5.77 -40.62 -19.25
N MET A 221 7.05 -40.26 -19.40
CA MET A 221 7.60 -39.95 -20.73
C MET A 221 7.45 -41.12 -21.70
N PHE A 222 7.43 -42.37 -21.24
CA PHE A 222 7.31 -43.54 -22.12
C PHE A 222 5.88 -43.82 -22.61
N LEU A 223 4.89 -43.10 -22.09
CA LEU A 223 3.46 -43.36 -22.33
C LEU A 223 3.07 -43.32 -23.82
N PHE A 224 3.75 -42.48 -24.61
CA PHE A 224 3.44 -42.24 -26.02
C PHE A 224 4.29 -43.05 -27.00
N LEU A 225 5.16 -43.94 -26.51
CA LEU A 225 5.85 -44.92 -27.36
C LEU A 225 4.85 -45.87 -28.02
N ARG A 226 5.15 -46.29 -29.25
CA ARG A 226 4.24 -47.07 -30.11
C ARG A 226 4.44 -48.58 -29.96
N HIS A 227 5.69 -49.02 -29.83
CA HIS A 227 6.06 -50.43 -29.91
C HIS A 227 6.70 -50.94 -28.61
N ILE A 228 7.57 -50.14 -27.98
CA ILE A 228 8.29 -50.53 -26.76
C ILE A 228 7.30 -50.72 -25.62
N SER A 229 7.26 -51.93 -25.08
CA SER A 229 6.48 -52.30 -23.90
C SER A 229 7.34 -52.44 -22.65
N GLN A 230 8.67 -52.60 -22.78
CA GLN A 230 9.57 -52.72 -21.65
C GLN A 230 10.90 -52.03 -21.90
N MET A 231 11.35 -51.26 -20.90
CA MET A 231 12.63 -50.59 -20.88
C MET A 231 13.41 -50.93 -19.60
N ALA A 232 14.58 -51.56 -19.76
CA ALA A 232 15.48 -51.86 -18.66
C ALA A 232 16.57 -50.80 -18.54
N PHE A 233 16.84 -50.32 -17.32
CA PHE A 233 17.91 -49.40 -16.99
C PHE A 233 18.95 -50.13 -16.14
N ARG A 234 20.19 -50.22 -16.65
CA ARG A 234 21.32 -50.87 -15.97
C ARG A 234 22.42 -49.84 -15.72
N THR A 235 22.28 -49.07 -14.65
CA THR A 235 23.30 -48.11 -14.18
C THR A 235 24.03 -48.69 -12.97
N GLU A 236 24.21 -47.94 -11.88
CA GLU A 236 24.64 -48.50 -10.59
C GLU A 236 23.55 -49.39 -9.99
N THR A 237 22.28 -49.09 -10.29
CA THR A 237 21.11 -49.90 -9.96
C THR A 237 20.55 -50.56 -11.23
N SER A 238 19.93 -51.73 -11.05
CA SER A 238 19.16 -52.39 -12.11
C SER A 238 17.68 -52.08 -11.90
N ASP A 239 17.17 -51.12 -12.67
CA ASP A 239 15.77 -50.71 -12.63
C ASP A 239 15.06 -51.15 -13.92
N ILE A 240 13.77 -51.46 -13.84
CA ILE A 240 12.95 -51.86 -14.99
C ILE A 240 11.69 -51.03 -15.00
N VAL A 241 11.46 -50.32 -16.11
CA VAL A 241 10.20 -49.65 -16.42
C VAL A 241 9.46 -50.49 -17.45
N SER A 242 8.25 -50.91 -17.14
CA SER A 242 7.38 -51.64 -18.09
C SER A 242 6.05 -50.94 -18.25
N ILE A 243 5.53 -50.98 -19.48
CA ILE A 243 4.26 -50.38 -19.86
C ILE A 243 3.34 -51.53 -20.24
N GLU A 244 2.32 -51.73 -19.42
CA GLU A 244 1.22 -52.61 -19.76
C GLU A 244 0.15 -51.78 -20.47
N CYS A 245 -0.25 -52.24 -21.65
CA CYS A 245 -1.37 -51.67 -22.38
C CYS A 245 -2.55 -52.62 -22.25
N ASP A 246 -3.64 -52.16 -21.65
CA ASP A 246 -4.90 -52.89 -21.68
C ASP A 246 -5.53 -52.72 -23.07
N ALA A 247 -5.63 -53.81 -23.82
CA ALA A 247 -6.15 -53.83 -25.18
C ALA A 247 -7.65 -53.49 -25.25
N ASN A 248 -8.40 -53.64 -24.15
CA ASN A 248 -9.86 -53.55 -24.15
C ASN A 248 -10.40 -52.19 -23.65
N HIS A 249 -9.63 -51.46 -22.83
CA HIS A 249 -10.13 -50.26 -22.13
C HIS A 249 -9.38 -48.96 -22.42
N GLY A 250 -8.39 -48.97 -23.33
CA GLY A 250 -7.63 -47.77 -23.67
C GLY A 250 -6.84 -47.19 -22.48
N SER A 251 -6.58 -48.00 -21.46
CA SER A 251 -5.79 -47.63 -20.29
C SER A 251 -4.36 -48.15 -20.42
N LYS A 252 -3.41 -47.41 -19.84
CA LYS A 252 -2.01 -47.79 -19.75
C LYS A 252 -1.54 -47.74 -18.30
N LYS A 253 -0.89 -48.81 -17.86
CA LYS A 253 -0.28 -48.90 -16.53
C LYS A 253 1.23 -48.90 -16.68
N ILE A 254 1.88 -48.00 -15.96
CA ILE A 254 3.33 -47.89 -15.92
C ILE A 254 3.81 -48.51 -14.63
N TYR A 255 4.69 -49.50 -14.75
CA TYR A 255 5.32 -50.17 -13.63
C TYR A 255 6.77 -49.73 -13.53
N TYR A 256 7.21 -49.47 -12.29
CA TYR A 256 8.60 -49.24 -11.94
C TYR A 256 9.01 -50.36 -10.98
N ASN A 257 9.97 -51.20 -11.37
CA ASN A 257 10.41 -52.37 -10.60
C ASN A 257 9.23 -53.24 -10.12
N GLN A 258 8.33 -53.60 -11.05
CA GLN A 258 7.12 -54.41 -10.82
C GLN A 258 6.04 -53.78 -9.92
N LYS A 259 6.25 -52.56 -9.42
CA LYS A 259 5.22 -51.80 -8.68
C LYS A 259 4.53 -50.83 -9.62
N ILE A 260 3.21 -50.71 -9.51
CA ILE A 260 2.44 -49.71 -10.26
C ILE A 260 2.91 -48.32 -9.83
N HIS A 261 3.49 -47.57 -10.77
CA HIS A 261 3.91 -46.18 -10.56
C HIS A 261 2.77 -45.21 -10.89
N SER A 262 2.08 -45.43 -12.01
CA SER A 262 0.97 -44.57 -12.44
C SER A 262 0.06 -45.28 -13.44
N GLN A 263 -1.19 -44.88 -13.48
CA GLN A 263 -2.22 -45.39 -14.38
C GLN A 263 -2.82 -44.23 -15.18
N TRP A 264 -3.09 -44.48 -16.46
CA TRP A 264 -3.50 -43.45 -17.42
C TRP A 264 -4.60 -43.94 -18.33
N ILE A 265 -5.60 -43.10 -18.60
CA ILE A 265 -6.63 -43.31 -19.61
C ILE A 265 -6.17 -42.59 -20.87
N ILE A 266 -6.12 -43.29 -22.01
CA ILE A 266 -5.65 -42.74 -23.28
C ILE A 266 -6.80 -42.62 -24.27
N LYS A 267 -6.98 -41.41 -24.83
CA LYS A 267 -7.87 -41.17 -25.97
C LYS A 267 -7.06 -40.82 -27.19
N ARG A 268 -7.18 -41.65 -28.24
CA ARG A 268 -6.63 -41.37 -29.57
C ARG A 268 -7.69 -40.66 -30.41
N LEU A 269 -7.27 -39.58 -31.06
CA LEU A 269 -8.10 -38.73 -31.90
C LEU A 269 -7.49 -38.65 -33.29
N GLU A 270 -8.32 -38.88 -34.31
CA GLU A 270 -7.94 -38.71 -35.71
C GLU A 270 -8.67 -37.48 -36.27
N LEU A 271 -7.91 -36.41 -36.54
CA LEU A 271 -8.43 -35.09 -36.86
C LEU A 271 -8.32 -34.81 -38.36
N GLY A 272 -9.44 -34.63 -39.06
CA GLY A 272 -9.44 -34.22 -40.47
C GLY A 272 -8.90 -32.80 -40.64
N VAL A 273 -7.86 -32.63 -41.47
CA VAL A 273 -7.18 -31.33 -41.65
C VAL A 273 -7.97 -30.45 -42.63
N PRO A 274 -8.41 -29.25 -42.22
CA PRO A 274 -9.15 -28.34 -43.10
C PRO A 274 -8.36 -27.95 -44.36
N LYS A 275 -9.08 -27.66 -45.46
CA LYS A 275 -8.45 -27.25 -46.74
C LYS A 275 -7.58 -25.99 -46.57
N LEU A 276 -8.05 -25.00 -45.81
CA LEU A 276 -7.31 -23.77 -45.55
C LEU A 276 -5.98 -24.02 -44.83
N ILE A 277 -5.99 -24.85 -43.78
CA ILE A 277 -4.75 -25.21 -43.05
C ILE A 277 -3.77 -25.93 -43.98
N ARG A 278 -4.25 -26.83 -44.84
CA ARG A 278 -3.39 -27.48 -45.87
C ARG A 278 -2.76 -26.49 -46.83
N GLN A 279 -3.50 -25.47 -47.27
CA GLN A 279 -2.94 -24.42 -48.14
C GLN A 279 -1.86 -23.62 -47.43
N ASN A 280 -2.08 -23.25 -46.16
CA ASN A 280 -1.07 -22.54 -45.36
C ASN A 280 0.19 -23.38 -45.13
N LEU A 281 0.05 -24.69 -44.89
CA LEU A 281 1.18 -25.61 -44.73
C LEU A 281 2.05 -25.69 -45.99
N ILE A 282 1.44 -25.64 -47.18
CA ILE A 282 2.16 -25.67 -48.46
C ILE A 282 2.93 -24.36 -48.69
N ALA A 283 2.35 -23.22 -48.30
CA ALA A 283 2.96 -21.90 -48.46
C ALA A 283 4.11 -21.62 -47.47
N ASP A 284 4.12 -22.29 -46.32
CA ASP A 284 5.13 -22.08 -45.27
C ASP A 284 6.40 -22.92 -45.53
N CYS A 285 7.51 -22.23 -45.83
CA CYS A 285 8.80 -22.86 -46.08
C CYS A 285 9.40 -23.56 -44.84
N LYS A 286 8.94 -23.21 -43.62
CA LYS A 286 9.39 -23.81 -42.35
C LYS A 286 8.70 -25.14 -42.06
N VAL A 287 7.58 -25.43 -42.73
CA VAL A 287 6.83 -26.67 -42.56
C VAL A 287 7.57 -27.84 -43.22
N PRO A 288 7.74 -28.99 -42.53
CA PRO A 288 8.36 -30.18 -43.11
C PRO A 288 7.53 -30.79 -44.24
N ASP A 289 8.17 -31.34 -45.27
CA ASP A 289 7.50 -31.96 -46.42
C ASP A 289 6.46 -33.02 -46.03
N LYS A 290 6.74 -33.78 -44.97
CA LYS A 290 5.85 -34.79 -44.39
C LYS A 290 4.49 -34.23 -43.95
N LEU A 291 4.44 -32.95 -43.54
CA LEU A 291 3.22 -32.28 -43.10
C LEU A 291 2.54 -31.48 -44.24
N ARG A 292 3.26 -31.11 -45.30
CA ARG A 292 2.70 -30.32 -46.43
C ARG A 292 1.55 -31.03 -47.17
N GLY A 293 1.49 -32.37 -47.12
CA GLY A 293 0.45 -33.18 -47.76
C GLY A 293 -0.53 -33.87 -46.81
N ILE A 294 -0.47 -33.58 -45.50
CA ILE A 294 -1.20 -34.36 -44.49
C ILE A 294 -2.72 -34.11 -44.56
N LYS A 295 -3.51 -35.18 -44.66
CA LYS A 295 -4.98 -35.12 -44.69
C LYS A 295 -5.61 -35.31 -43.30
N LYS A 296 -4.94 -36.05 -42.43
CA LYS A 296 -5.40 -36.37 -41.09
C LYS A 296 -4.26 -36.21 -40.09
N ALA A 297 -4.52 -35.52 -38.98
CA ALA A 297 -3.59 -35.35 -37.88
C ALA A 297 -3.94 -36.31 -36.74
N GLU A 298 -2.94 -36.79 -36.03
CA GLU A 298 -3.11 -37.62 -34.84
C GLU A 298 -2.92 -36.76 -33.59
N MET A 299 -3.80 -36.94 -32.60
CA MET A 299 -3.71 -36.33 -31.28
C MET A 299 -4.06 -37.38 -30.22
N LEU A 300 -3.31 -37.38 -29.13
CA LEU A 300 -3.46 -38.31 -28.02
C LEU A 300 -3.63 -37.51 -26.73
N PHE A 301 -4.69 -37.81 -25.99
CA PHE A 301 -4.91 -37.32 -24.65
C PHE A 301 -4.64 -38.42 -23.63
N ALA A 302 -4.05 -38.06 -22.49
CA ALA A 302 -3.76 -38.97 -21.40
C ALA A 302 -4.14 -38.35 -20.05
N ALA A 303 -5.11 -38.95 -19.37
CA ALA A 303 -5.60 -38.53 -18.06
C ALA A 303 -5.12 -39.50 -16.98
N LYS A 304 -4.54 -38.99 -15.89
CA LYS A 304 -4.08 -39.80 -14.77
C LYS A 304 -5.26 -40.18 -13.88
N TYR A 305 -5.28 -41.42 -13.40
CA TYR A 305 -6.34 -41.88 -12.51
C TYR A 305 -5.81 -42.89 -11.49
N LYS A 306 -6.62 -43.18 -10.47
CA LYS A 306 -6.39 -44.23 -9.47
C LYS A 306 -7.58 -45.18 -9.46
N ASP A 307 -7.31 -46.47 -9.62
CA ASP A 307 -8.29 -47.54 -9.50
C ASP A 307 -8.96 -47.57 -8.11
N SER A 308 -10.18 -48.08 -8.09
CA SER A 308 -10.98 -48.33 -6.90
C SER A 308 -10.30 -49.23 -5.87
N ILE A 309 -10.44 -48.91 -4.59
CA ILE A 309 -10.12 -49.84 -3.50
C ILE A 309 -11.30 -50.82 -3.40
N ILE A 310 -11.00 -52.11 -3.48
CA ILE A 310 -11.96 -53.19 -3.30
C ILE A 310 -11.65 -53.81 -1.93
N ASP A 311 -12.65 -53.98 -1.07
CA ASP A 311 -12.45 -54.69 0.19
C ASP A 311 -12.23 -56.20 -0.04
N GLU A 312 -11.84 -56.88 1.03
CA GLU A 312 -11.60 -58.33 1.07
C GLU A 312 -12.82 -59.19 0.66
N ASN A 313 -14.01 -58.59 0.57
CA ASN A 313 -15.25 -59.26 0.15
C ASN A 313 -15.63 -58.96 -1.31
N GLY A 314 -14.77 -58.31 -2.08
CA GLY A 314 -15.03 -57.95 -3.47
C GLY A 314 -15.96 -56.74 -3.63
N LYS A 315 -16.23 -55.99 -2.57
CA LYS A 315 -17.09 -54.80 -2.60
C LYS A 315 -16.23 -53.56 -2.83
N ILE A 316 -16.60 -52.77 -3.83
CA ILE A 316 -15.94 -51.49 -4.13
C ILE A 316 -16.18 -50.55 -2.94
N THR A 317 -15.11 -50.19 -2.22
CA THR A 317 -15.17 -49.26 -1.08
C THR A 317 -14.91 -47.82 -1.50
N HIS A 318 -14.24 -47.60 -2.64
CA HIS A 318 -14.04 -46.29 -3.27
C HIS A 318 -14.12 -46.40 -4.80
N THR A 319 -14.85 -45.51 -5.48
CA THR A 319 -14.88 -45.40 -6.95
C THR A 319 -13.56 -44.89 -7.52
N SER A 320 -13.25 -45.21 -8.78
CA SER A 320 -12.00 -44.76 -9.42
C SER A 320 -11.97 -43.24 -9.49
N THR A 321 -10.84 -42.64 -9.15
CA THR A 321 -10.71 -41.17 -9.05
C THR A 321 -9.78 -40.64 -10.13
N ILE A 322 -10.16 -39.51 -10.74
CA ILE A 322 -9.32 -38.84 -11.73
C ILE A 322 -8.40 -37.85 -11.02
N ASP A 323 -7.10 -37.99 -11.25
CA ASP A 323 -6.08 -37.09 -10.75
C ASP A 323 -5.82 -36.00 -11.80
N ARG A 324 -6.29 -34.79 -11.53
CA ARG A 324 -5.98 -33.61 -12.35
C ARG A 324 -4.48 -33.31 -12.26
N LEU A 325 -3.81 -33.20 -13.42
CA LEU A 325 -2.40 -32.80 -13.46
C LEU A 325 -2.21 -31.35 -12.99
N GLN A 326 -1.13 -31.13 -12.24
CA GLN A 326 -0.70 -29.80 -11.78
C GLN A 326 0.26 -29.15 -12.80
N ASP A 327 0.50 -27.85 -12.67
CA ASP A 327 1.22 -27.03 -13.66
C ASP A 327 2.59 -27.61 -14.07
N LYS A 328 3.34 -28.21 -13.14
CA LYS A 328 4.66 -28.80 -13.41
C LYS A 328 4.62 -30.16 -14.09
N GLU A 329 3.45 -30.80 -14.17
CA GLU A 329 3.26 -32.12 -14.77
C GLU A 329 2.63 -32.04 -16.17
N SER A 330 2.10 -30.87 -16.58
CA SER A 330 1.33 -30.68 -17.81
C SER A 330 2.19 -30.43 -19.06
N HIS A 331 3.13 -31.33 -19.33
CA HIS A 331 3.99 -31.19 -20.51
C HIS A 331 3.25 -31.48 -21.81
N LEU A 332 3.48 -30.66 -22.83
CA LEU A 332 3.09 -30.97 -24.21
C LEU A 332 4.12 -31.91 -24.84
N PHE A 333 3.62 -32.90 -25.56
CA PHE A 333 4.43 -33.87 -26.29
C PHE A 333 4.28 -33.65 -27.79
N SER A 334 5.42 -33.68 -28.48
CA SER A 334 5.49 -33.81 -29.93
C SER A 334 6.35 -35.01 -30.25
N TYR A 335 5.80 -36.20 -30.00
CA TYR A 335 6.50 -37.47 -29.84
C TYR A 335 7.45 -37.51 -28.63
N LEU A 336 8.18 -36.41 -28.40
CA LEU A 336 9.03 -36.16 -27.24
C LEU A 336 8.39 -35.10 -26.34
N PRO A 337 8.63 -35.15 -25.02
CA PRO A 337 8.26 -34.05 -24.14
C PRO A 337 8.96 -32.76 -24.60
N THR A 338 8.19 -31.68 -24.64
CA THR A 338 8.71 -30.33 -24.84
C THR A 338 9.05 -29.70 -23.49
N LYS A 339 9.83 -28.62 -23.48
CA LYS A 339 10.11 -27.84 -22.24
C LYS A 339 9.02 -26.81 -21.94
N ILE A 340 7.89 -26.91 -22.62
CA ILE A 340 6.78 -25.97 -22.48
C ILE A 340 5.98 -26.35 -21.24
N VAL A 341 5.84 -25.40 -20.34
CA VAL A 341 5.02 -25.49 -19.13
C VAL A 341 3.98 -24.36 -19.04
N ASP A 342 3.99 -23.45 -20.02
CA ASP A 342 3.12 -22.26 -20.03
C ASP A 342 1.64 -22.60 -20.24
N TYR A 343 1.33 -23.80 -20.76
CA TYR A 343 -0.03 -24.26 -21.03
C TYR A 343 -0.45 -25.33 -20.04
N THR A 344 -1.27 -24.94 -19.06
CA THR A 344 -1.64 -25.80 -17.92
C THR A 344 -2.91 -26.61 -18.22
N PHE A 345 -2.75 -27.72 -18.93
CA PHE A 345 -3.83 -28.67 -19.19
C PHE A 345 -3.97 -29.71 -18.06
N PRO A 346 -5.19 -30.19 -17.74
CA PRO A 346 -5.40 -31.21 -16.72
C PRO A 346 -4.97 -32.63 -17.15
N ILE A 347 -4.43 -32.76 -18.37
CA ILE A 347 -4.07 -34.00 -19.06
C ILE A 347 -2.74 -33.83 -19.80
N LEU A 348 -2.05 -34.92 -20.11
CA LEU A 348 -0.94 -34.90 -21.06
C LEU A 348 -1.50 -34.94 -22.49
N ILE A 349 -0.86 -34.17 -23.38
CA ILE A 349 -1.29 -34.06 -24.78
C ILE A 349 -0.09 -34.34 -25.68
N ASN A 350 -0.23 -35.34 -26.55
CA ASN A 350 0.73 -35.63 -27.61
C ASN A 350 0.12 -35.36 -28.99
N ALA A 351 0.77 -34.52 -29.79
CA ALA A 351 0.36 -34.23 -31.17
C ALA A 351 1.56 -33.80 -32.01
N ASN A 352 1.38 -33.75 -33.34
CA ASN A 352 2.45 -33.40 -34.28
C ASN A 352 2.74 -31.88 -34.31
N PHE A 353 3.08 -31.27 -33.17
CA PHE A 353 3.35 -29.83 -33.09
C PHE A 353 4.58 -29.43 -33.91
N LEU A 354 4.51 -28.28 -34.59
CA LEU A 354 5.67 -27.66 -35.21
C LEU A 354 6.55 -27.04 -34.12
N THR A 355 7.81 -27.46 -34.09
CA THR A 355 8.80 -27.12 -33.07
C THR A 355 10.03 -26.45 -33.68
N ASN A 356 10.73 -25.67 -32.87
CA ASN A 356 11.98 -25.01 -33.25
C ASN A 356 13.13 -26.02 -33.51
N ALA A 357 14.34 -25.53 -33.82
CA ALA A 357 15.48 -26.38 -34.19
C ALA A 357 15.84 -27.42 -33.10
N ASN A 358 15.97 -26.96 -31.85
CA ASN A 358 16.26 -27.79 -30.70
C ASN A 358 15.04 -28.56 -30.15
N ARG A 359 13.85 -28.38 -30.77
CA ARG A 359 12.51 -28.87 -30.42
C ARG A 359 12.05 -28.72 -28.97
N GLU A 360 12.57 -27.74 -28.26
CA GLU A 360 12.17 -27.46 -26.87
C GLU A 360 10.91 -26.58 -26.81
N GLN A 361 10.69 -25.78 -27.86
CA GLN A 361 9.59 -24.83 -27.98
C GLN A 361 8.76 -25.12 -29.24
N ILE A 362 7.49 -24.71 -29.23
CA ILE A 362 6.57 -24.79 -30.37
C ILE A 362 6.38 -23.42 -31.00
N HIS A 363 6.15 -23.41 -32.32
CA HIS A 363 5.89 -22.19 -33.06
C HIS A 363 4.48 -21.66 -32.76
N THR A 364 4.37 -20.54 -32.05
CA THR A 364 3.11 -19.91 -31.66
C THR A 364 2.41 -19.20 -32.83
N ASP A 365 3.19 -18.72 -33.79
CA ASP A 365 2.78 -18.08 -35.04
C ASP A 365 2.30 -19.07 -36.11
N SER A 366 2.54 -20.37 -35.91
CA SER A 366 2.14 -21.38 -36.88
C SER A 366 0.63 -21.62 -36.90
N SER A 367 0.03 -21.46 -38.09
CA SER A 367 -1.39 -21.79 -38.32
C SER A 367 -1.74 -23.25 -38.02
N TRP A 368 -0.76 -24.17 -38.13
CA TRP A 368 -0.93 -25.58 -37.76
C TRP A 368 -1.10 -25.77 -36.26
N ASN A 369 -0.19 -25.20 -35.47
CA ASN A 369 -0.25 -25.31 -34.01
C ASN A 369 -1.48 -24.57 -33.45
N GLN A 370 -1.83 -23.42 -34.02
CA GLN A 370 -3.05 -22.69 -33.69
C GLN A 370 -4.31 -23.55 -33.91
N TRP A 371 -4.38 -24.26 -35.04
CA TRP A 371 -5.47 -25.20 -35.31
C TRP A 371 -5.47 -26.40 -34.34
N LEU A 372 -4.30 -26.95 -34.00
CA LEU A 372 -4.20 -28.01 -32.99
C LEU A 372 -4.71 -27.54 -31.63
N PHE A 373 -4.33 -26.35 -31.15
CA PHE A 373 -4.81 -25.77 -29.89
C PHE A 373 -6.32 -25.51 -29.90
N GLN A 374 -6.86 -25.05 -31.03
CA GLN A 374 -8.30 -24.99 -31.22
C GLN A 374 -8.94 -26.38 -31.05
N LYS A 375 -8.35 -27.43 -31.64
CA LYS A 375 -8.86 -28.80 -31.49
C LYS A 375 -8.75 -29.32 -30.06
N ILE A 376 -7.67 -29.03 -29.33
CA ILE A 376 -7.55 -29.34 -27.90
C ILE A 376 -8.76 -28.81 -27.13
N GLY A 377 -9.10 -27.52 -27.33
CA GLY A 377 -10.22 -26.87 -26.67
C GLY A 377 -11.57 -27.52 -26.94
N SER A 378 -11.82 -28.03 -28.16
CA SER A 378 -13.08 -28.71 -28.48
C SER A 378 -13.12 -30.20 -28.11
N GLU A 379 -12.03 -30.91 -28.30
CA GLU A 379 -12.01 -32.38 -28.19
C GLU A 379 -11.92 -32.84 -26.73
N ILE A 380 -11.37 -32.03 -25.81
CA ILE A 380 -11.38 -32.34 -24.36
C ILE A 380 -12.82 -32.45 -23.85
N PHE A 381 -13.70 -31.49 -24.19
CA PHE A 381 -15.11 -31.55 -23.74
C PHE A 381 -15.88 -32.72 -24.35
N LYS A 382 -15.60 -33.09 -25.60
CA LYS A 382 -16.16 -34.31 -26.20
C LYS A 382 -15.68 -35.57 -25.48
N TRP A 383 -14.41 -35.60 -25.08
CA TRP A 383 -13.89 -36.72 -24.32
C TRP A 383 -14.51 -36.79 -22.91
N ILE A 384 -14.67 -35.65 -22.23
CA ILE A 384 -15.41 -35.57 -20.95
C ILE A 384 -16.84 -36.09 -21.14
N LYS A 385 -17.54 -35.69 -22.21
CA LYS A 385 -18.88 -36.19 -22.56
C LYS A 385 -18.93 -37.71 -22.66
N GLU A 386 -17.90 -38.35 -23.21
CA GLU A 386 -17.80 -39.81 -23.27
C GLU A 386 -17.52 -40.40 -21.88
N LEU A 387 -16.58 -39.82 -21.12
CA LEU A 387 -16.14 -40.32 -19.82
C LEU A 387 -17.21 -40.20 -18.72
N VAL A 388 -18.09 -39.20 -18.76
CA VAL A 388 -19.18 -39.09 -17.78
C VAL A 388 -20.20 -40.23 -17.90
N ARG A 389 -20.30 -40.88 -19.06
CA ARG A 389 -21.13 -42.08 -19.27
C ARG A 389 -20.42 -43.38 -18.94
N ASN A 390 -19.12 -43.31 -18.63
CA ASN A 390 -18.38 -44.49 -18.23
C ASN A 390 -18.63 -44.77 -16.74
N ASP A 391 -19.11 -45.97 -16.43
CA ASP A 391 -19.46 -46.39 -15.07
C ASP A 391 -18.30 -46.31 -14.07
N GLN A 392 -17.05 -46.40 -14.55
CA GLN A 392 -15.85 -46.31 -13.72
C GLN A 392 -15.57 -44.88 -13.24
N PHE A 393 -15.80 -43.87 -14.08
CA PHE A 393 -15.37 -42.48 -13.80
C PHE A 393 -16.55 -41.53 -13.51
N ARG A 394 -17.65 -41.62 -14.27
CA ARG A 394 -18.87 -40.81 -14.06
C ARG A 394 -18.52 -39.33 -13.82
N PHE A 395 -18.98 -38.74 -12.71
CA PHE A 395 -18.78 -37.32 -12.37
C PHE A 395 -17.31 -36.93 -12.13
N GLU A 396 -16.42 -37.89 -11.84
CA GLU A 396 -14.97 -37.59 -11.70
C GLU A 396 -14.35 -37.08 -13.01
N ALA A 397 -14.97 -37.37 -14.16
CA ALA A 397 -14.55 -36.84 -15.45
C ALA A 397 -14.57 -35.31 -15.52
N TYR A 398 -15.40 -34.62 -14.71
CA TYR A 398 -15.43 -33.15 -14.67
C TYR A 398 -14.12 -32.54 -14.14
N ARG A 399 -13.27 -33.31 -13.46
CA ARG A 399 -11.93 -32.84 -13.04
C ARG A 399 -11.01 -32.52 -14.23
N LEU A 400 -11.30 -33.13 -15.39
CA LEU A 400 -10.60 -32.89 -16.66
C LEU A 400 -11.06 -31.62 -17.37
N ILE A 401 -12.05 -30.88 -16.85
CA ILE A 401 -12.44 -29.59 -17.40
C ILE A 401 -11.23 -28.64 -17.31
N PRO A 402 -10.70 -28.15 -18.44
CA PRO A 402 -9.52 -27.30 -18.44
C PRO A 402 -9.87 -25.91 -17.91
N ILE A 403 -8.84 -25.12 -17.60
CA ILE A 403 -8.99 -23.69 -17.29
C ILE A 403 -8.59 -22.90 -18.55
N LYS A 404 -9.21 -21.74 -18.77
CA LYS A 404 -8.77 -20.82 -19.83
C LYS A 404 -7.31 -20.42 -19.61
N LEU A 405 -6.54 -20.39 -20.69
CA LEU A 405 -5.12 -20.08 -20.65
C LEU A 405 -4.88 -18.58 -20.43
N ASN A 406 -5.67 -17.70 -21.06
CA ASN A 406 -5.63 -16.23 -20.88
C ASN A 406 -4.23 -15.61 -21.00
N LEU A 407 -3.34 -16.18 -21.82
CA LEU A 407 -1.98 -15.67 -21.98
C LEU A 407 -1.97 -14.48 -22.97
N THR A 408 -1.40 -13.36 -22.54
CA THR A 408 -1.29 -12.14 -23.36
C THR A 408 -0.32 -12.34 -24.54
N ASN A 409 -0.67 -11.79 -25.71
CA ASN A 409 0.13 -11.87 -26.95
C ASN A 409 0.47 -13.29 -27.40
N ASN A 410 -0.38 -14.28 -27.10
CA ASN A 410 -0.17 -15.67 -27.45
C ASN A 410 -1.32 -16.21 -28.32
N CYS A 411 -1.07 -16.32 -29.63
CA CYS A 411 -2.07 -16.80 -30.59
C CYS A 411 -2.56 -18.24 -30.33
N LEU A 412 -1.76 -19.09 -29.66
CA LEU A 412 -2.20 -20.45 -29.31
C LEU A 412 -3.23 -20.41 -28.18
N SER A 413 -2.96 -19.61 -27.14
CA SER A 413 -3.90 -19.36 -26.04
C SER A 413 -5.22 -18.83 -26.57
N GLU A 414 -5.19 -17.81 -27.45
CA GLU A 414 -6.40 -17.24 -28.02
C GLU A 414 -7.26 -18.26 -28.78
N GLN A 415 -6.64 -19.16 -29.55
CA GLN A 415 -7.38 -20.17 -30.31
C GLN A 415 -7.96 -21.26 -29.41
N PHE A 416 -7.23 -21.66 -28.37
CA PHE A 416 -7.75 -22.56 -27.34
C PHE A 416 -8.92 -21.91 -26.60
N ASP A 417 -8.76 -20.68 -26.08
CA ASP A 417 -9.77 -19.99 -25.28
C ASP A 417 -11.06 -19.73 -26.09
N LYS A 418 -10.93 -19.35 -27.37
CA LYS A 418 -12.08 -19.24 -28.29
C LYS A 418 -12.80 -20.57 -28.48
N SER A 419 -12.04 -21.67 -28.62
CA SER A 419 -12.65 -23.00 -28.76
C SER A 419 -13.23 -23.51 -27.44
N PHE A 420 -12.64 -23.16 -26.31
CA PHE A 420 -13.14 -23.46 -24.97
C PHE A 420 -14.51 -22.80 -24.77
N ASP A 421 -14.63 -21.50 -25.05
CA ASP A 421 -15.91 -20.77 -24.94
C ASP A 421 -16.99 -21.38 -25.82
N LYS A 422 -16.62 -21.73 -27.06
CA LYS A 422 -17.53 -22.41 -27.98
C LYS A 422 -17.94 -23.78 -27.46
N ALA A 423 -17.01 -24.57 -26.93
CA ALA A 423 -17.31 -25.90 -26.40
C ALA A 423 -18.19 -25.84 -25.15
N VAL A 424 -17.94 -24.92 -24.23
CA VAL A 424 -18.78 -24.68 -23.04
C VAL A 424 -20.21 -24.31 -23.42
N LYS A 425 -20.37 -23.54 -24.50
CA LYS A 425 -21.68 -23.12 -25.01
C LYS A 425 -22.42 -24.23 -25.77
N ASP A 426 -21.72 -24.94 -26.65
CA ASP A 426 -22.35 -25.82 -27.63
C ASP A 426 -22.39 -27.31 -27.20
N CYS A 427 -21.52 -27.73 -26.27
CA CYS A 427 -21.37 -29.13 -25.88
C CYS A 427 -22.29 -29.52 -24.71
N ASP A 428 -23.06 -30.58 -24.91
CA ASP A 428 -23.93 -31.25 -23.94
C ASP A 428 -23.15 -32.36 -23.20
N PHE A 429 -22.27 -31.96 -22.28
CA PHE A 429 -21.40 -32.91 -21.55
C PHE A 429 -21.78 -33.07 -20.08
N ILE A 430 -22.78 -32.34 -19.57
CA ILE A 430 -23.21 -32.42 -18.17
C ILE A 430 -24.29 -33.49 -18.04
N LEU A 431 -24.01 -34.54 -17.30
CA LEU A 431 -24.96 -35.60 -17.00
C LEU A 431 -26.01 -35.11 -15.98
N ASP A 432 -27.29 -35.36 -16.26
CA ASP A 432 -28.38 -35.11 -15.31
C ASP A 432 -28.34 -36.06 -14.10
N ARG A 433 -29.11 -35.77 -13.05
CA ARG A 433 -29.14 -36.60 -11.83
C ARG A 433 -29.70 -38.01 -12.04
N GLU A 434 -30.43 -38.23 -13.12
CA GLU A 434 -31.01 -39.55 -13.44
C GLU A 434 -30.09 -40.39 -14.35
N ASP A 435 -28.91 -39.87 -14.70
CA ASP A 435 -27.96 -40.44 -15.65
C ASP A 435 -28.52 -40.70 -17.07
N LYS A 436 -29.64 -40.06 -17.42
CA LYS A 436 -30.36 -40.33 -18.67
C LYS A 436 -29.94 -39.37 -19.77
N ASN A 437 -29.85 -38.08 -19.44
CA ASN A 437 -29.62 -37.03 -20.41
C ASN A 437 -28.28 -36.34 -20.19
N GLN A 438 -27.68 -35.88 -21.28
CA GLN A 438 -26.56 -34.96 -21.24
C GLN A 438 -27.05 -33.58 -21.65
N LEU A 439 -26.67 -32.58 -20.89
CA LEU A 439 -27.19 -31.23 -20.92
C LEU A 439 -26.05 -30.25 -21.15
N ARG A 440 -26.36 -29.10 -21.74
CA ARG A 440 -25.44 -27.97 -21.88
C ARG A 440 -25.37 -27.15 -20.59
N VAL A 441 -24.32 -26.34 -20.47
CA VAL A 441 -24.10 -25.44 -19.32
C VAL A 441 -25.26 -24.46 -19.13
N ASP A 442 -25.90 -24.03 -20.22
CA ASP A 442 -27.05 -23.13 -20.21
C ASP A 442 -28.41 -23.83 -20.03
N GLU A 443 -28.43 -25.16 -19.92
CA GLU A 443 -29.63 -25.97 -19.69
C GLU A 443 -29.79 -26.37 -18.22
N VAL A 444 -28.71 -26.31 -17.43
CA VAL A 444 -28.65 -26.81 -16.04
C VAL A 444 -28.72 -25.73 -14.97
N ILE A 445 -29.15 -26.13 -13.78
CA ILE A 445 -29.22 -25.33 -12.56
C ILE A 445 -28.56 -26.13 -11.44
N MET A 446 -27.54 -25.56 -10.81
CA MET A 446 -26.88 -26.13 -9.65
C MET A 446 -27.66 -25.81 -8.38
N ASP A 447 -28.24 -26.81 -7.73
CA ASP A 447 -28.99 -26.64 -6.49
C ASP A 447 -28.07 -26.72 -5.27
N LEU A 448 -27.86 -25.57 -4.63
CA LEU A 448 -27.06 -25.45 -3.40
C LEU A 448 -27.87 -25.69 -2.13
N THR A 449 -29.20 -25.84 -2.25
CA THR A 449 -30.13 -26.01 -1.11
C THR A 449 -30.51 -27.47 -0.88
N SER A 450 -30.27 -28.33 -1.87
CA SER A 450 -30.79 -29.71 -1.95
C SER A 450 -32.32 -29.83 -1.94
N LEU A 451 -33.08 -28.73 -1.97
CA LEU A 451 -34.54 -28.74 -1.93
C LEU A 451 -35.16 -29.32 -3.19
N SER A 452 -34.46 -29.27 -4.33
CA SER A 452 -34.93 -29.91 -5.57
C SER A 452 -35.03 -31.44 -5.45
N ARG A 453 -34.44 -32.05 -4.42
CA ARG A 453 -34.60 -33.48 -4.09
C ARG A 453 -35.88 -33.77 -3.29
N GLN A 454 -36.58 -32.75 -2.80
CA GLN A 454 -37.76 -32.87 -1.92
C GLN A 454 -39.07 -32.64 -2.69
N SER A 455 -39.40 -33.55 -3.59
CA SER A 455 -40.60 -33.46 -4.45
C SER A 455 -41.94 -33.54 -3.69
N SER A 456 -41.92 -33.91 -2.41
CA SER A 456 -43.12 -34.07 -1.57
C SER A 456 -43.78 -32.74 -1.18
N PHE A 457 -43.01 -31.65 -1.08
CA PHE A 457 -43.55 -30.33 -0.69
C PHE A 457 -43.07 -29.16 -1.57
N ILE A 458 -42.02 -29.35 -2.37
CA ILE A 458 -41.57 -28.36 -3.36
C ILE A 458 -41.60 -29.00 -4.75
N SER A 459 -42.30 -28.34 -5.67
CA SER A 459 -42.30 -28.75 -7.07
C SER A 459 -41.02 -28.29 -7.77
N THR A 460 -40.28 -29.23 -8.36
CA THR A 460 -39.11 -28.92 -9.21
C THR A 460 -39.50 -28.03 -10.39
N ASN A 461 -40.73 -28.16 -10.90
CA ASN A 461 -41.25 -27.27 -11.95
C ASN A 461 -41.41 -25.83 -11.44
N SER A 462 -41.94 -25.62 -10.23
CA SER A 462 -42.05 -24.28 -9.64
C SER A 462 -40.67 -23.65 -9.41
N MET A 463 -39.69 -24.44 -8.93
CA MET A 463 -38.30 -23.97 -8.78
C MET A 463 -37.68 -23.60 -10.14
N ARG A 464 -37.88 -24.45 -11.16
CA ARG A 464 -37.40 -24.20 -12.52
C ARG A 464 -38.01 -22.93 -13.10
N GLN A 465 -39.32 -22.74 -12.99
CA GLN A 465 -39.99 -21.53 -13.50
C GLN A 465 -39.55 -20.27 -12.77
N TYR A 466 -39.36 -20.34 -11.45
CA TYR A 466 -38.79 -19.23 -10.69
C TYR A 466 -37.42 -18.83 -11.24
N VAL A 467 -36.52 -19.80 -11.45
CA VAL A 467 -35.18 -19.53 -11.98
C VAL A 467 -35.26 -18.92 -13.38
N ILE A 468 -36.08 -19.48 -14.28
CA ILE A 468 -36.31 -18.92 -15.62
C ILE A 468 -36.78 -17.47 -15.54
N ASN A 469 -37.76 -17.20 -14.65
CA ASN A 469 -38.35 -15.88 -14.45
C ASN A 469 -37.36 -14.88 -13.82
N HIS A 470 -36.56 -15.30 -12.86
CA HIS A 470 -35.56 -14.46 -12.19
C HIS A 470 -34.49 -13.97 -13.18
N TYR A 471 -34.11 -14.81 -14.14
CA TYR A 471 -33.12 -14.48 -15.16
C TYR A 471 -33.71 -13.92 -16.48
N LYS A 472 -34.91 -13.31 -16.44
CA LYS A 472 -35.77 -12.79 -17.54
C LYS A 472 -35.12 -11.87 -18.62
N LYS A 473 -33.81 -11.63 -18.59
CA LYS A 473 -33.04 -10.89 -19.62
C LYS A 473 -32.31 -11.78 -20.63
N SER A 474 -32.41 -13.10 -20.56
CA SER A 474 -31.65 -14.03 -21.42
C SER A 474 -32.52 -15.10 -22.07
N THR A 475 -32.16 -15.53 -23.28
CA THR A 475 -32.69 -16.71 -24.00
C THR A 475 -32.28 -18.00 -23.27
N PHE A 476 -32.71 -18.18 -22.04
CA PHE A 476 -32.37 -19.32 -21.20
C PHE A 476 -33.19 -20.54 -21.63
N GLN A 477 -32.54 -21.49 -22.28
CA GLN A 477 -33.16 -22.76 -22.69
C GLN A 477 -32.94 -23.78 -21.57
N CYS A 478 -33.76 -23.73 -20.53
CA CYS A 478 -33.63 -24.64 -19.39
C CYS A 478 -34.22 -26.03 -19.71
N ALA A 479 -33.48 -27.10 -19.42
CA ALA A 479 -33.97 -28.47 -19.59
C ALA A 479 -35.17 -28.78 -18.68
N GLU A 480 -35.91 -29.86 -18.97
CA GLU A 480 -37.07 -30.28 -18.15
C GLU A 480 -36.64 -30.72 -16.73
N GLN A 481 -35.50 -31.40 -16.62
CA GLN A 481 -34.87 -31.80 -15.36
C GLN A 481 -33.50 -31.12 -15.22
N PRO A 482 -33.45 -29.82 -14.87
CA PRO A 482 -32.23 -29.04 -14.96
C PRO A 482 -31.33 -29.15 -13.72
N PHE A 483 -31.84 -29.69 -12.61
CA PHE A 483 -31.17 -29.61 -11.32
C PHE A 483 -30.03 -30.62 -11.18
N ILE A 484 -28.84 -30.13 -10.91
CA ILE A 484 -27.65 -30.92 -10.54
C ILE A 484 -27.20 -30.57 -9.13
N ASP A 485 -26.42 -31.46 -8.51
CA ASP A 485 -25.78 -31.16 -7.22
C ASP A 485 -24.54 -30.26 -7.41
N PHE A 486 -24.01 -29.77 -6.30
CA PHE A 486 -22.81 -28.94 -6.32
C PHE A 486 -21.60 -29.70 -6.88
N ASP A 487 -20.99 -29.13 -7.92
CA ASP A 487 -19.71 -29.56 -8.47
C ASP A 487 -18.84 -28.32 -8.72
N SER A 488 -17.64 -28.29 -8.12
CA SER A 488 -16.75 -27.12 -8.18
C SER A 488 -16.18 -26.87 -9.58
N ASN A 489 -16.08 -27.89 -10.44
CA ASN A 489 -15.62 -27.74 -11.83
C ASN A 489 -16.70 -27.10 -12.69
N LEU A 490 -17.95 -27.55 -12.53
CA LEU A 490 -19.09 -26.98 -13.25
C LEU A 490 -19.44 -25.58 -12.76
N TYR A 491 -19.29 -25.31 -11.45
CA TYR A 491 -19.45 -23.96 -10.88
C TYR A 491 -18.53 -22.95 -11.58
N ARG A 492 -17.27 -23.31 -11.84
CA ARG A 492 -16.29 -22.46 -12.53
C ARG A 492 -16.67 -22.13 -13.98
N LEU A 493 -17.51 -22.94 -14.62
CA LEU A 493 -18.00 -22.69 -15.97
C LEU A 493 -19.16 -21.69 -16.02
N GLY A 494 -19.63 -21.20 -14.87
CA GLY A 494 -20.73 -20.26 -14.78
C GLY A 494 -22.11 -20.91 -14.89
N VAL A 495 -22.23 -22.19 -14.50
CA VAL A 495 -23.55 -22.83 -14.33
C VAL A 495 -24.40 -21.99 -13.38
N ARG A 496 -25.67 -21.79 -13.75
CA ARG A 496 -26.62 -21.01 -12.95
C ARG A 496 -26.91 -21.73 -11.64
N GLN A 497 -27.16 -20.95 -10.59
CA GLN A 497 -27.28 -21.48 -9.24
C GLN A 497 -28.68 -21.23 -8.69
N PHE A 498 -29.16 -22.16 -7.87
CA PHE A 498 -30.30 -21.97 -6.99
C PHE A 498 -29.81 -22.07 -5.55
N ASN A 499 -29.76 -20.94 -4.87
CA ASN A 499 -29.27 -20.82 -3.49
C ASN A 499 -30.41 -20.49 -2.51
N TRP A 500 -30.09 -20.42 -1.21
CA TRP A 500 -31.10 -20.16 -0.18
C TRP A 500 -31.73 -18.77 -0.26
N GLN A 501 -31.03 -17.76 -0.79
CA GLN A 501 -31.63 -16.44 -1.04
C GLN A 501 -32.69 -16.52 -2.15
N ASN A 502 -32.38 -17.21 -3.25
CA ASN A 502 -33.34 -17.47 -4.32
C ASN A 502 -34.55 -18.27 -3.80
N CYS A 503 -34.33 -19.21 -2.89
CA CYS A 503 -35.40 -19.96 -2.23
C CYS A 503 -36.34 -19.04 -1.41
N ILE A 504 -35.78 -18.14 -0.59
CA ILE A 504 -36.54 -17.19 0.23
C ILE A 504 -37.38 -16.25 -0.66
N GLU A 505 -36.80 -15.77 -1.75
CA GLU A 505 -37.50 -14.93 -2.71
C GLU A 505 -38.61 -15.70 -3.45
N MET A 506 -38.34 -16.94 -3.86
CA MET A 506 -39.33 -17.82 -4.50
C MET A 506 -40.54 -18.03 -3.59
N PHE A 507 -40.35 -18.31 -2.31
CA PHE A 507 -41.45 -18.51 -1.35
C PHE A 507 -42.36 -17.29 -1.18
N LYS A 508 -41.89 -16.09 -1.52
CA LYS A 508 -42.68 -14.85 -1.49
C LYS A 508 -43.46 -14.59 -2.78
N THR A 509 -43.20 -15.37 -3.85
CA THR A 509 -43.88 -15.16 -5.13
C THR A 509 -45.31 -15.70 -5.13
N ASP A 510 -46.22 -14.96 -5.75
CA ASP A 510 -47.62 -15.42 -5.93
C ASP A 510 -47.70 -16.74 -6.71
N GLU A 511 -46.77 -16.98 -7.64
CA GLU A 511 -46.68 -18.20 -8.43
C GLU A 511 -46.45 -19.43 -7.54
N PHE A 512 -45.47 -19.36 -6.62
CA PHE A 512 -45.22 -20.43 -5.67
C PHE A 512 -46.42 -20.63 -4.73
N LEU A 513 -46.93 -19.54 -4.13
CA LEU A 513 -48.03 -19.59 -3.16
C LEU A 513 -49.32 -20.17 -3.75
N ARG A 514 -49.64 -19.94 -5.03
CA ARG A 514 -50.79 -20.56 -5.71
C ARG A 514 -50.68 -22.08 -5.83
N THR A 515 -49.46 -22.60 -5.91
CA THR A 515 -49.19 -24.04 -6.10
C THR A 515 -48.85 -24.78 -4.80
N HIS A 516 -48.60 -24.05 -3.71
CA HIS A 516 -48.22 -24.61 -2.41
C HIS A 516 -49.42 -24.72 -1.46
N SER A 517 -49.93 -25.94 -1.30
CA SER A 517 -51.08 -26.25 -0.45
C SER A 517 -50.75 -26.31 1.04
N ILE A 518 -51.80 -26.27 1.88
CA ILE A 518 -51.67 -26.42 3.34
C ILE A 518 -51.02 -27.77 3.72
N GLU A 519 -51.36 -28.86 3.02
CA GLU A 519 -50.75 -30.18 3.30
C GLU A 519 -49.26 -30.21 2.93
N GLN A 520 -48.86 -29.58 1.82
CA GLN A 520 -47.45 -29.42 1.47
C GLN A 520 -46.73 -28.53 2.49
N ASN A 521 -47.39 -27.51 3.05
CA ASN A 521 -46.79 -26.69 4.09
C ASN A 521 -46.55 -27.48 5.40
N LYS A 522 -47.46 -28.39 5.78
CA LYS A 522 -47.23 -29.31 6.91
C LYS A 522 -46.00 -30.20 6.68
N LEU A 523 -45.85 -30.76 5.47
CA LEU A 523 -44.68 -31.56 5.10
C LEU A 523 -43.38 -30.74 5.12
N MET A 524 -43.44 -29.49 4.65
CA MET A 524 -42.32 -28.54 4.68
C MET A 524 -41.89 -28.21 6.13
N ILE A 525 -42.86 -27.93 7.02
CA ILE A 525 -42.60 -27.72 8.46
C ILE A 525 -41.96 -28.97 9.07
N GLY A 526 -42.48 -30.16 8.76
CA GLY A 526 -41.92 -31.44 9.22
C GLY A 526 -40.49 -31.69 8.72
N TYR A 527 -40.20 -31.35 7.46
CA TYR A 527 -38.86 -31.44 6.90
C TYR A 527 -37.87 -30.56 7.67
N PHE A 528 -38.18 -29.28 7.84
CA PHE A 528 -37.32 -28.36 8.60
C PHE A 528 -37.17 -28.80 10.06
N TYR A 529 -38.24 -29.26 10.71
CA TYR A 529 -38.16 -29.85 12.05
C TYR A 529 -37.18 -31.02 12.08
N SER A 530 -37.34 -32.01 11.19
CA SER A 530 -36.50 -33.22 11.17
C SER A 530 -35.01 -32.94 10.94
N LYS A 531 -34.72 -31.92 10.14
CA LYS A 531 -33.37 -31.53 9.75
C LYS A 531 -32.67 -30.66 10.80
N LEU A 532 -33.41 -29.77 11.46
CA LEU A 532 -32.85 -28.81 12.41
C LEU A 532 -32.91 -29.31 13.87
N SER A 533 -33.91 -30.09 14.25
CA SER A 533 -33.98 -30.69 15.60
C SER A 533 -32.84 -31.68 15.87
N LYS A 534 -32.25 -32.26 14.82
CA LYS A 534 -31.12 -33.20 14.89
C LYS A 534 -29.74 -32.54 14.78
N GLY A 535 -29.66 -31.22 14.66
CA GLY A 535 -28.39 -30.49 14.53
C GLY A 535 -27.65 -30.66 13.20
N GLU A 536 -28.26 -31.31 12.20
CA GLU A 536 -27.60 -31.64 10.92
C GLU A 536 -27.38 -30.43 9.99
N VAL A 537 -27.97 -29.27 10.28
CA VAL A 537 -28.23 -28.23 9.27
C VAL A 537 -27.74 -26.82 9.66
N ALA A 538 -27.32 -26.60 10.91
CA ALA A 538 -26.97 -25.26 11.37
C ALA A 538 -25.66 -24.70 10.77
N ASP A 539 -24.72 -25.57 10.38
CA ASP A 539 -23.38 -25.14 9.90
C ASP A 539 -23.29 -25.01 8.36
N ASP A 540 -24.10 -25.73 7.58
CA ASP A 540 -23.97 -25.81 6.10
C ASP A 540 -24.83 -24.77 5.32
N ILE A 541 -25.87 -24.20 5.92
CA ILE A 541 -26.86 -23.38 5.20
C ILE A 541 -26.46 -21.89 5.05
N GLY A 542 -25.59 -21.37 5.92
CA GLY A 542 -25.21 -19.95 5.93
C GLY A 542 -26.35 -18.95 6.20
N ILE A 543 -27.60 -19.44 6.37
CA ILE A 543 -28.82 -18.67 6.63
C ILE A 543 -29.51 -19.25 7.86
N LYS A 544 -29.95 -18.37 8.76
CA LYS A 544 -30.69 -18.79 9.96
C LYS A 544 -32.15 -19.09 9.62
N ILE A 545 -32.74 -20.11 10.27
CA ILE A 545 -34.13 -20.55 10.07
C ILE A 545 -35.14 -19.40 10.20
N GLU A 546 -34.86 -18.39 11.03
CA GLU A 546 -35.70 -17.20 11.23
C GLU A 546 -35.86 -16.34 9.97
N GLN A 547 -34.98 -16.50 8.99
CA GLN A 547 -35.03 -15.76 7.73
C GLN A 547 -35.86 -16.48 6.66
N ILE A 548 -36.13 -17.78 6.84
CA ILE A 548 -36.85 -18.59 5.87
C ILE A 548 -38.35 -18.47 6.12
N PRO A 549 -39.16 -18.00 5.14
CA PRO A 549 -40.61 -17.98 5.28
C PRO A 549 -41.15 -19.37 4.94
N PHE A 550 -41.44 -20.18 5.96
CA PHE A 550 -41.96 -21.54 5.79
C PHE A 550 -43.25 -21.83 6.55
N LEU A 551 -43.75 -20.89 7.36
CA LEU A 551 -44.99 -21.08 8.12
C LEU A 551 -46.12 -20.25 7.51
N MET A 552 -47.20 -20.92 7.11
CA MET A 552 -48.32 -20.26 6.43
C MET A 552 -49.26 -19.54 7.40
N ASP A 553 -49.63 -18.31 7.06
CA ASP A 553 -50.55 -17.47 7.82
C ASP A 553 -52.03 -17.66 7.43
N GLN A 554 -52.92 -16.92 8.09
CA GLN A 554 -54.37 -16.93 7.84
C GLN A 554 -54.76 -16.46 6.43
N ASN A 555 -53.88 -15.72 5.75
CA ASN A 555 -54.06 -15.24 4.38
C ASN A 555 -53.38 -16.15 3.35
N ASN A 556 -52.95 -17.37 3.75
CA ASN A 556 -52.21 -18.34 2.96
C ASN A 556 -50.87 -17.82 2.41
N ARG A 557 -50.24 -16.87 3.11
CA ARG A 557 -48.88 -16.40 2.78
C ARG A 557 -47.87 -17.06 3.70
N LEU A 558 -46.69 -17.37 3.17
CA LEU A 558 -45.58 -17.88 3.98
C LEU A 558 -44.91 -16.72 4.72
N GLN A 559 -44.90 -16.82 6.04
CA GLN A 559 -44.27 -15.87 6.94
C GLN A 559 -43.03 -16.48 7.58
N THR A 560 -42.12 -15.60 7.98
CA THR A 560 -41.03 -15.98 8.86
C THR A 560 -41.57 -16.18 10.27
N ILE A 561 -40.90 -17.03 11.04
CA ILE A 561 -41.26 -17.33 12.44
C ILE A 561 -41.24 -16.08 13.36
N LYS A 562 -40.53 -15.02 12.99
CA LYS A 562 -40.53 -13.74 13.72
C LYS A 562 -41.83 -12.97 13.58
N ASN A 563 -42.50 -13.08 12.43
CA ASN A 563 -43.60 -12.21 12.04
C ASN A 563 -44.99 -12.85 12.26
N ILE A 564 -45.04 -14.03 12.87
CA ILE A 564 -46.26 -14.82 13.01
C ILE A 564 -46.51 -15.24 14.47
N TYR A 565 -47.78 -15.24 14.86
CA TYR A 565 -48.25 -15.57 16.21
C TYR A 565 -49.18 -16.79 16.19
N PHE A 566 -49.27 -17.50 17.31
CA PHE A 566 -50.39 -18.41 17.52
C PHE A 566 -51.67 -17.62 17.77
N PRO A 567 -52.83 -18.07 17.24
CA PRO A 567 -54.13 -17.46 17.56
C PRO A 567 -54.42 -17.56 19.07
N GLY A 568 -54.84 -16.46 19.72
CA GLY A 568 -55.20 -16.41 21.15
C GLY A 568 -56.68 -16.08 21.39
N GLU A 569 -57.21 -16.32 22.60
CA GLU A 569 -58.64 -16.22 22.93
C GLU A 569 -59.23 -14.79 22.91
N THR A 570 -58.42 -13.74 23.13
CA THR A 570 -58.88 -12.34 23.32
C THR A 570 -58.73 -11.45 22.09
N PHE A 571 -58.00 -11.89 21.07
CA PHE A 571 -57.75 -11.12 19.84
C PHE A 571 -58.43 -11.81 18.65
N GLY A 572 -59.77 -11.74 18.62
CA GLY A 572 -60.60 -12.29 17.54
C GLY A 572 -60.86 -11.28 16.40
N ASP A 573 -60.63 -11.74 15.17
CA ASP A 573 -61.28 -11.37 13.89
C ASP A 573 -61.41 -9.89 13.45
N GLY A 574 -60.74 -8.93 14.09
CA GLY A 574 -60.84 -7.50 13.72
C GLY A 574 -59.54 -6.78 13.32
N GLU A 575 -58.36 -7.25 13.73
CA GLU A 575 -57.09 -6.55 13.48
C GLU A 575 -56.38 -7.12 12.24
N THR A 576 -56.59 -6.48 11.08
CA THR A 576 -56.05 -6.92 9.77
C THR A 576 -54.53 -6.73 9.62
N SER A 577 -53.84 -6.15 10.59
CA SER A 577 -52.42 -5.78 10.49
C SER A 577 -51.42 -6.87 10.90
N TYR A 578 -51.87 -8.01 11.45
CA TYR A 578 -50.99 -9.04 12.01
C TYR A 578 -51.16 -10.40 11.34
N SER A 579 -50.09 -11.21 11.33
CA SER A 579 -50.11 -12.57 10.78
C SER A 579 -50.22 -13.60 11.89
N PHE A 580 -51.21 -14.47 11.78
CA PHE A 580 -51.47 -15.60 12.69
C PHE A 580 -51.31 -16.91 11.93
N VAL A 581 -50.82 -17.95 12.60
CA VAL A 581 -50.71 -19.28 12.01
C VAL A 581 -52.07 -19.71 11.47
N ASN A 582 -52.09 -20.20 10.23
CA ASN A 582 -53.31 -20.67 9.58
C ASN A 582 -54.09 -21.63 10.49
N ILE A 583 -55.40 -21.42 10.64
CA ILE A 583 -56.22 -22.18 11.59
C ILE A 583 -56.16 -23.69 11.37
N LYS A 584 -56.00 -24.16 10.12
CA LYS A 584 -55.89 -25.59 9.81
C LYS A 584 -54.54 -26.17 10.22
N ILE A 585 -53.46 -25.39 10.09
CA ILE A 585 -52.12 -25.76 10.56
C ILE A 585 -52.08 -25.72 12.08
N PHE A 586 -52.70 -24.71 12.70
CA PHE A 586 -52.78 -24.61 14.15
C PHE A 586 -53.54 -25.78 14.77
N LYS A 587 -54.66 -26.21 14.18
CA LYS A 587 -55.37 -27.44 14.60
C LYS A 587 -54.49 -28.67 14.48
N TRP A 588 -53.76 -28.81 13.37
CA TRP A 588 -52.81 -29.91 13.15
C TRP A 588 -51.66 -29.94 14.18
N LEU A 589 -51.12 -28.77 14.56
CA LEU A 589 -50.09 -28.65 15.60
C LEU A 589 -50.61 -28.99 17.01
N ASN A 590 -51.92 -28.91 17.25
CA ASN A 590 -52.55 -29.24 18.52
C ASN A 590 -52.88 -30.74 18.67
N GLU A 591 -52.71 -31.56 17.62
CA GLU A 591 -52.83 -33.01 17.71
C GLU A 591 -51.66 -33.61 18.51
N ASP A 592 -51.93 -34.59 19.39
CA ASP A 592 -50.92 -35.16 20.33
C ASP A 592 -49.61 -35.61 19.65
N LYS A 593 -49.70 -36.21 18.46
CA LYS A 593 -48.55 -36.67 17.66
C LYS A 593 -47.67 -35.55 17.09
N HIS A 594 -48.06 -34.29 17.18
CA HIS A 594 -47.34 -33.13 16.63
C HIS A 594 -46.96 -32.08 17.69
N GLN A 595 -47.15 -32.38 18.97
CA GLN A 595 -46.80 -31.49 20.07
C GLN A 595 -45.32 -31.11 20.08
N ASP A 596 -44.42 -32.04 19.72
CA ASP A 596 -42.98 -31.75 19.62
C ASP A 596 -42.67 -30.66 18.58
N ILE A 597 -43.38 -30.66 17.44
CA ILE A 597 -43.23 -29.65 16.39
C ILE A 597 -43.78 -28.31 16.90
N LYS A 598 -44.90 -28.31 17.61
CA LYS A 598 -45.46 -27.10 18.22
C LYS A 598 -44.51 -26.51 19.26
N GLN A 599 -43.95 -27.34 20.13
CA GLN A 599 -42.98 -26.93 21.15
C GLN A 599 -41.70 -26.40 20.50
N TRP A 600 -41.24 -27.03 19.41
CA TRP A 600 -40.13 -26.51 18.61
C TRP A 600 -40.42 -25.14 17.98
N LEU A 601 -41.62 -24.93 17.44
CA LEU A 601 -42.00 -23.60 16.94
C LEU A 601 -42.08 -22.56 18.07
N GLN A 602 -42.48 -22.97 19.28
CA GLN A 602 -42.46 -22.11 20.47
C GLN A 602 -41.05 -21.73 20.92
N THR A 603 -40.10 -22.68 20.92
CA THR A 603 -38.70 -22.37 21.25
C THR A 603 -38.05 -21.47 20.20
N LEU A 604 -38.48 -21.57 18.94
CA LEU A 604 -38.08 -20.66 17.86
C LEU A 604 -38.79 -19.29 17.90
N GLY A 605 -39.75 -19.10 18.81
CA GLY A 605 -40.36 -17.82 19.10
C GLY A 605 -41.78 -17.61 18.58
N VAL A 606 -42.47 -18.62 18.03
CA VAL A 606 -43.91 -18.51 17.71
C VAL A 606 -44.70 -18.68 19.01
N ILE A 607 -45.24 -17.59 19.54
CA ILE A 607 -45.92 -17.53 20.85
C ILE A 607 -47.26 -16.79 20.73
N GLU A 608 -48.09 -16.88 21.77
CA GLU A 608 -49.34 -16.12 21.90
C GLU A 608 -49.08 -14.62 22.15
N ARG A 609 -50.06 -13.76 21.89
CA ARG A 609 -49.94 -12.28 21.99
C ARG A 609 -50.43 -11.73 23.35
N THR A 610 -49.60 -10.91 23.99
CA THR A 610 -49.77 -10.17 25.26
C THR A 610 -49.04 -8.80 25.19
N ASP A 611 -49.28 -7.84 26.09
CA ASP A 611 -48.60 -6.51 26.06
C ASP A 611 -47.06 -6.64 26.14
N LEU A 612 -46.56 -7.59 26.94
CA LEU A 612 -45.12 -7.90 27.03
C LEU A 612 -44.59 -8.55 25.76
N THR A 613 -45.26 -9.58 25.23
CA THR A 613 -44.80 -10.23 23.99
C THR A 613 -44.94 -9.28 22.78
N TYR A 614 -45.88 -8.33 22.81
CA TYR A 614 -46.03 -7.26 21.83
C TYR A 614 -44.89 -6.24 21.93
N LEU A 615 -44.51 -5.83 23.14
CA LEU A 615 -43.32 -5.02 23.37
C LEU A 615 -42.06 -5.68 22.79
N TYR A 616 -41.79 -6.94 23.14
CA TYR A 616 -40.56 -7.64 22.75
C TYR A 616 -40.51 -8.02 21.26
N LYS A 617 -41.65 -8.38 20.65
CA LYS A 617 -41.69 -8.80 19.23
C LYS A 617 -41.98 -7.69 18.24
N THR A 618 -42.68 -6.63 18.66
CA THR A 618 -43.17 -5.58 17.73
C THR A 618 -42.53 -4.24 18.01
N ILE A 619 -42.62 -3.72 19.24
CA ILE A 619 -42.18 -2.35 19.53
C ILE A 619 -40.66 -2.26 19.57
N ILE A 620 -39.98 -3.15 20.31
CA ILE A 620 -38.52 -3.14 20.44
C ILE A 620 -37.82 -3.31 19.08
N PRO A 621 -38.17 -4.31 18.23
CA PRO A 621 -37.51 -4.49 16.94
C PRO A 621 -37.75 -3.35 15.95
N ASN A 622 -38.86 -2.61 16.10
CA ASN A 622 -39.25 -1.53 15.19
C ASN A 622 -39.17 -0.14 15.83
N ALA A 623 -38.44 0.03 16.94
CA ALA A 623 -38.47 1.24 17.76
C ALA A 623 -38.24 2.54 16.96
N SER A 624 -37.34 2.52 15.98
CA SER A 624 -37.01 3.69 15.13
C SER A 624 -38.14 4.15 14.19
N THR A 625 -39.08 3.26 13.86
CA THR A 625 -40.14 3.52 12.85
C THR A 625 -41.55 3.38 13.39
N TYR A 626 -41.73 2.81 14.58
CA TYR A 626 -43.03 2.44 15.13
C TYR A 626 -43.94 3.63 15.48
N ILE A 627 -43.36 4.73 15.99
CA ILE A 627 -44.15 5.87 16.48
C ILE A 627 -44.65 6.74 15.32
N THR A 628 -45.96 7.00 15.34
CA THR A 628 -46.71 7.88 14.44
C THR A 628 -47.52 8.89 15.26
N SER A 629 -48.00 9.96 14.63
CA SER A 629 -48.82 10.99 15.31
C SER A 629 -50.09 10.41 15.97
N GLU A 630 -50.62 9.30 15.45
CA GLU A 630 -51.84 8.66 15.97
C GLU A 630 -51.57 7.73 17.16
N ASN A 631 -50.41 7.06 17.21
CA ASN A 631 -50.12 6.04 18.22
C ASN A 631 -49.18 6.51 19.34
N ALA A 632 -48.51 7.66 19.20
CA ALA A 632 -47.43 8.09 20.08
C ALA A 632 -47.88 8.21 21.55
N MET A 633 -48.96 8.95 21.79
CA MET A 633 -49.46 9.19 23.15
C MET A 633 -49.92 7.90 23.83
N LYS A 634 -50.65 7.04 23.10
CA LYS A 634 -51.14 5.75 23.63
C LYS A 634 -49.97 4.82 23.97
N THR A 635 -48.97 4.75 23.08
CA THR A 635 -47.80 3.86 23.24
C THR A 635 -46.93 4.28 24.41
N ILE A 636 -46.56 5.58 24.50
CA ILE A 636 -45.71 6.07 25.59
C ILE A 636 -46.42 5.93 26.95
N LYS A 637 -47.73 6.17 27.01
CA LYS A 637 -48.53 5.91 28.23
C LYS A 637 -48.59 4.43 28.59
N MET A 638 -48.78 3.53 27.62
CA MET A 638 -48.73 2.07 27.85
C MET A 638 -47.37 1.63 28.42
N LEU A 639 -46.27 2.12 27.84
CA LEU A 639 -44.92 1.83 28.34
C LEU A 639 -44.70 2.39 29.75
N PHE A 640 -45.22 3.59 30.04
CA PHE A 640 -45.14 4.17 31.38
C PHE A 640 -45.91 3.32 32.41
N VAL A 641 -47.10 2.79 32.06
CA VAL A 641 -47.86 1.88 32.94
C VAL A 641 -47.11 0.56 33.18
N LEU A 642 -46.52 -0.03 32.14
CA LEU A 642 -45.67 -1.22 32.28
C LEU A 642 -44.47 -0.95 33.20
N PHE A 643 -43.89 0.24 33.12
CA PHE A 643 -42.79 0.68 33.96
C PHE A 643 -43.21 0.89 35.42
N GLN A 644 -44.35 1.54 35.66
CA GLN A 644 -44.91 1.74 37.02
C GLN A 644 -45.21 0.41 37.71
N ASN A 645 -45.71 -0.59 36.95
CA ASN A 645 -45.99 -1.93 37.47
C ASN A 645 -44.74 -2.83 37.61
N ASN A 646 -43.53 -2.29 37.38
CA ASN A 646 -42.26 -3.04 37.39
C ASN A 646 -42.22 -4.24 36.41
N LEU A 647 -43.04 -4.21 35.35
CA LEU A 647 -43.05 -5.26 34.32
C LEU A 647 -41.95 -5.05 33.27
N ILE A 648 -41.45 -3.82 33.15
CA ILE A 648 -40.28 -3.47 32.32
C ILE A 648 -39.29 -2.68 33.17
N ILE A 649 -38.00 -2.93 32.97
CA ILE A 649 -36.92 -2.28 33.70
C ILE A 649 -36.01 -1.50 32.74
N GLU A 650 -34.91 -0.94 33.25
CA GLU A 650 -33.95 -0.15 32.48
C GLU A 650 -33.44 -0.87 31.23
N LYS A 651 -33.28 -2.20 31.30
CA LYS A 651 -32.84 -3.04 30.18
C LYS A 651 -33.78 -2.92 28.97
N GLU A 652 -35.08 -3.06 29.16
CA GLU A 652 -36.08 -2.94 28.10
C GLU A 652 -36.18 -1.49 27.58
N LEU A 653 -36.16 -0.51 28.48
CA LEU A 653 -36.23 0.90 28.11
C LEU A 653 -35.01 1.34 27.30
N HIS A 654 -33.83 0.80 27.58
CA HIS A 654 -32.63 1.03 26.77
C HIS A 654 -32.75 0.50 25.34
N GLN A 655 -33.45 -0.62 25.13
CA GLN A 655 -33.73 -1.14 23.78
C GLN A 655 -34.68 -0.22 23.00
N LEU A 656 -35.39 0.68 23.69
CA LEU A 656 -36.32 1.65 23.13
C LEU A 656 -35.73 3.07 22.96
N ARG A 657 -34.41 3.25 23.08
CA ARG A 657 -33.76 4.57 22.91
C ARG A 657 -34.00 5.24 21.56
N GLN A 658 -34.24 4.44 20.52
CA GLN A 658 -34.59 4.91 19.17
C GLN A 658 -36.07 5.24 18.99
N LEU A 659 -36.91 4.93 19.98
CA LEU A 659 -38.34 5.21 19.97
C LEU A 659 -38.56 6.73 19.96
N LYS A 660 -39.37 7.22 19.02
CA LYS A 660 -39.54 8.67 18.84
C LYS A 660 -40.47 9.27 19.91
N LEU A 661 -40.10 10.43 20.44
CA LEU A 661 -40.84 11.22 21.42
C LEU A 661 -41.25 12.57 20.82
N LEU A 662 -42.37 13.08 21.31
CA LEU A 662 -42.92 14.40 20.95
C LEU A 662 -42.05 15.51 21.54
N THR A 663 -41.67 16.47 20.70
CA THR A 663 -40.90 17.65 21.08
C THR A 663 -41.78 18.85 21.41
N THR A 664 -41.21 19.89 22.00
CA THR A 664 -41.92 21.15 22.31
C THR A 664 -42.42 21.87 21.05
N GLN A 665 -41.80 21.67 19.88
CA GLN A 665 -42.29 22.22 18.60
C GLN A 665 -43.23 21.27 17.83
N GLY A 666 -43.56 20.10 18.39
CA GLY A 666 -44.58 19.19 17.85
C GLY A 666 -44.08 18.12 16.87
N ASN A 667 -42.77 17.95 16.71
CA ASN A 667 -42.20 16.87 15.90
C ASN A 667 -41.87 15.63 16.74
N PHE A 668 -41.46 14.56 16.06
CA PHE A 668 -41.10 13.28 16.68
C PHE A 668 -39.63 12.95 16.43
N ILE A 669 -38.81 12.96 17.47
CA ILE A 669 -37.39 12.63 17.40
C ILE A 669 -37.05 11.46 18.34
N PRO A 670 -36.03 10.64 18.05
CA PRO A 670 -35.62 9.55 18.93
C PRO A 670 -35.37 10.00 20.38
N ALA A 671 -35.77 9.18 21.37
CA ALA A 671 -35.61 9.47 22.79
C ALA A 671 -34.18 9.83 23.18
N GLU A 672 -33.18 9.13 22.63
CA GLU A 672 -31.76 9.41 22.87
C GLU A 672 -31.26 10.76 22.33
N ARG A 673 -32.00 11.39 21.42
CA ARG A 673 -31.68 12.72 20.87
C ARG A 673 -32.45 13.84 21.57
N CYS A 674 -33.41 13.49 22.44
CA CYS A 674 -34.17 14.46 23.19
C CYS A 674 -33.36 15.01 24.37
N PHE A 675 -33.54 16.30 24.63
CA PHE A 675 -33.13 16.96 25.86
C PHE A 675 -34.37 17.30 26.69
N PHE A 676 -34.25 17.31 28.01
CA PHE A 676 -35.32 17.81 28.86
C PHE A 676 -35.57 19.29 28.61
N SER A 677 -36.84 19.68 28.43
CA SER A 677 -37.25 21.09 28.43
C SER A 677 -37.10 21.69 29.82
N ASP A 678 -37.03 23.02 29.91
CA ASP A 678 -36.88 23.79 31.14
C ASP A 678 -38.01 23.48 32.15
N GLU A 679 -39.19 23.08 31.67
CA GLU A 679 -40.33 22.63 32.50
C GLU A 679 -40.03 21.37 33.33
N PHE A 680 -39.14 20.49 32.84
CA PHE A 680 -38.64 19.32 33.57
C PHE A 680 -37.46 19.64 34.52
N LYS A 681 -37.02 20.90 34.59
CA LYS A 681 -35.92 21.42 35.43
C LYS A 681 -34.58 20.70 35.19
N PRO A 682 -34.03 20.70 33.97
CA PRO A 682 -32.78 20.01 33.63
C PRO A 682 -31.59 20.58 34.42
N ARG A 683 -30.51 19.80 34.53
CA ARG A 683 -29.26 20.26 35.16
C ARG A 683 -28.61 21.40 34.36
N LEU A 684 -28.74 21.34 33.04
CA LEU A 684 -28.27 22.34 32.10
C LEU A 684 -29.46 22.90 31.30
N THR A 685 -29.77 24.18 31.51
CA THR A 685 -30.87 24.89 30.84
C THR A 685 -30.42 25.38 29.48
N LEU A 686 -30.55 24.52 28.47
CA LEU A 686 -30.14 24.81 27.07
C LEU A 686 -31.27 25.39 26.22
N GLU A 687 -32.52 25.26 26.65
CA GLU A 687 -33.70 25.59 25.84
C GLU A 687 -33.72 27.07 25.47
N GLU A 688 -33.37 27.98 26.37
CA GLU A 688 -33.31 29.42 26.08
C GLU A 688 -32.41 29.76 24.87
N TYR A 689 -31.24 29.12 24.75
CA TYR A 689 -30.24 29.41 23.72
C TYR A 689 -30.51 28.68 22.39
N LEU A 690 -31.17 27.51 22.44
CA LEU A 690 -31.27 26.60 21.30
C LEU A 690 -32.70 26.43 20.77
N LYS A 691 -33.76 26.83 21.49
CA LYS A 691 -35.16 26.63 21.07
C LYS A 691 -35.50 27.22 19.70
N THR A 692 -34.79 28.25 19.24
CA THR A 692 -34.99 28.85 17.91
C THR A 692 -34.11 28.21 16.83
N LYS A 693 -33.15 27.37 17.22
CA LYS A 693 -32.13 26.76 16.34
C LYS A 693 -32.34 25.24 16.17
N GLU A 694 -32.87 24.56 17.18
CA GLU A 694 -33.03 23.09 17.21
C GLU A 694 -34.35 22.67 17.87
N ASP A 695 -34.99 21.66 17.31
CA ASP A 695 -36.20 21.03 17.87
C ASP A 695 -35.85 19.71 18.57
N VAL A 696 -35.26 19.83 19.76
CA VAL A 696 -34.72 18.69 20.52
C VAL A 696 -35.30 18.54 21.92
N PHE A 697 -36.14 19.48 22.36
CA PHE A 697 -36.63 19.52 23.74
C PHE A 697 -37.91 18.69 23.90
N LEU A 698 -37.94 17.82 24.92
CA LEU A 698 -39.06 16.93 25.20
C LEU A 698 -40.33 17.72 25.55
N SER A 699 -41.45 17.38 24.91
CA SER A 699 -42.74 18.00 25.20
C SER A 699 -43.24 17.65 26.60
N PHE A 700 -43.68 18.64 27.36
CA PHE A 700 -44.35 18.43 28.64
C PHE A 700 -45.79 17.89 28.47
N ASN A 701 -46.31 17.81 27.24
CA ASN A 701 -47.66 17.29 26.95
C ASN A 701 -47.85 15.81 27.34
N TYR A 702 -46.77 15.05 27.52
CA TYR A 702 -46.84 13.70 28.08
C TYR A 702 -47.34 13.69 29.53
N VAL A 703 -47.13 14.78 30.27
CA VAL A 703 -47.54 14.99 31.65
C VAL A 703 -48.81 15.86 31.65
N THR A 704 -50.00 15.25 31.62
CA THR A 704 -51.27 15.99 31.58
C THR A 704 -51.67 16.61 32.93
N LYS A 705 -52.44 17.71 32.95
CA LYS A 705 -52.89 18.36 34.21
C LYS A 705 -53.75 17.45 35.11
N ASP A 706 -54.51 16.52 34.54
CA ASP A 706 -55.32 15.55 35.29
C ASP A 706 -54.47 14.56 36.10
N ILE A 707 -53.23 14.30 35.66
CA ILE A 707 -52.28 13.39 36.32
C ILE A 707 -51.74 13.99 37.63
N LEU A 708 -51.55 15.32 37.68
CA LEU A 708 -51.03 16.02 38.87
C LEU A 708 -52.04 16.07 40.05
N SER A 709 -53.30 15.68 39.83
CA SER A 709 -54.30 15.54 40.90
C SER A 709 -54.31 14.16 41.58
N ASN A 710 -53.67 13.15 41.00
CA ASN A 710 -53.52 11.82 41.59
C ASN A 710 -52.25 11.78 42.46
N LYS A 711 -52.40 11.44 43.75
CA LYS A 711 -51.29 11.41 44.74
C LYS A 711 -50.13 10.44 44.39
N ASN A 712 -50.26 9.62 43.35
CA ASN A 712 -49.30 8.58 42.95
C ASN A 712 -48.52 8.87 41.66
N GLU A 713 -48.76 9.98 40.95
CA GLU A 713 -48.02 10.33 39.73
C GLU A 713 -47.28 11.66 39.92
N SER A 714 -45.95 11.62 39.83
CA SER A 714 -45.12 12.80 40.07
C SER A 714 -44.20 13.11 38.88
N VAL A 715 -43.95 14.39 38.61
CA VAL A 715 -42.98 14.85 37.59
C VAL A 715 -41.61 14.15 37.72
N PRO A 716 -41.08 13.86 38.93
CA PRO A 716 -39.90 13.04 39.12
C PRO A 716 -39.97 11.62 38.52
N GLU A 717 -41.12 10.94 38.58
CA GLU A 717 -41.26 9.57 38.02
C GLU A 717 -41.27 9.57 36.49
N TRP A 718 -41.96 10.54 35.88
CA TRP A 718 -41.90 10.76 34.44
C TRP A 718 -40.49 11.11 33.98
N ARG A 719 -39.80 11.97 34.73
CA ARG A 719 -38.39 12.27 34.46
C ARG A 719 -37.51 11.02 34.58
N ARG A 720 -37.73 10.17 35.58
CA ARG A 720 -37.01 8.89 35.74
C ARG A 720 -37.25 7.97 34.55
N PHE A 721 -38.51 7.81 34.14
CA PHE A 721 -38.89 7.01 32.98
C PHE A 721 -38.21 7.50 31.69
N PHE A 722 -38.31 8.81 31.38
CA PHE A 722 -37.70 9.39 30.19
C PHE A 722 -36.17 9.34 30.23
N SER A 723 -35.58 9.52 31.40
CA SER A 723 -34.13 9.37 31.58
C SER A 723 -33.68 7.94 31.28
N MET A 724 -34.39 6.91 31.78
CA MET A 724 -34.12 5.50 31.46
C MET A 724 -34.37 5.16 29.98
N LEU A 725 -35.31 5.85 29.34
CA LEU A 725 -35.59 5.75 27.91
C LEU A 725 -34.51 6.45 27.04
N GLY A 726 -33.69 7.32 27.63
CA GLY A 726 -32.53 7.94 26.96
C GLY A 726 -32.57 9.46 26.81
N VAL A 727 -33.59 10.15 27.34
CA VAL A 727 -33.68 11.62 27.31
C VAL A 727 -32.59 12.23 28.20
N ARG A 728 -31.90 13.25 27.69
CA ARG A 728 -30.65 13.78 28.24
C ARG A 728 -30.85 15.07 29.02
N ASP A 729 -30.04 15.30 30.06
CA ASP A 729 -29.99 16.56 30.83
C ASP A 729 -28.62 17.24 30.86
N GLU A 730 -27.61 16.69 30.18
CA GLU A 730 -26.23 17.18 30.17
C GLU A 730 -25.58 17.08 28.76
N LEU A 731 -24.56 17.92 28.53
CA LEU A 731 -23.68 17.79 27.37
C LEU A 731 -22.78 16.57 27.55
N HIS A 732 -22.68 15.75 26.50
CA HIS A 732 -21.83 14.57 26.48
C HIS A 732 -21.14 14.45 25.12
N ILE A 733 -20.12 13.62 25.11
CA ILE A 733 -19.38 13.28 23.90
C ILE A 733 -20.20 12.27 23.10
N VAL A 734 -20.46 12.62 21.84
CA VAL A 734 -21.07 11.72 20.87
C VAL A 734 -19.96 11.07 20.07
N GLU A 735 -19.87 9.76 20.15
CA GLU A 735 -18.97 8.93 19.35
C GLU A 735 -19.74 8.19 18.26
N PHE A 736 -19.20 8.19 17.05
CA PHE A 736 -19.73 7.45 15.92
C PHE A 736 -18.78 6.28 15.58
N PRO A 737 -18.92 5.12 16.25
CA PRO A 737 -18.02 3.98 16.04
C PRO A 737 -18.21 3.31 14.68
N GLN A 738 -19.39 3.47 14.06
CA GLN A 738 -19.69 2.95 12.72
C GLN A 738 -18.96 3.71 11.62
N LYS A 739 -18.80 3.07 10.45
CA LYS A 739 -18.29 3.69 9.23
C LYS A 739 -19.35 4.65 8.67
N LEU A 740 -19.04 5.94 8.65
CA LEU A 740 -19.86 7.01 8.08
C LEU A 740 -19.19 7.54 6.82
N THR A 741 -19.93 7.61 5.72
CA THR A 741 -19.52 8.36 4.53
C THR A 741 -19.37 9.85 4.85
N ILE A 742 -18.71 10.61 3.96
CA ILE A 742 -18.57 12.06 4.12
C ILE A 742 -19.93 12.74 4.24
N ASP A 743 -20.92 12.33 3.43
CA ASP A 743 -22.25 12.92 3.46
C ASP A 743 -22.99 12.60 4.77
N GLU A 744 -22.91 11.36 5.24
CA GLU A 744 -23.50 10.95 6.54
C GLU A 744 -22.83 11.70 7.71
N ALA A 745 -21.51 11.85 7.69
CA ALA A 745 -20.80 12.65 8.70
C ALA A 745 -21.23 14.13 8.63
N ALA A 746 -21.38 14.70 7.44
CA ALA A 746 -21.85 16.07 7.29
C ALA A 746 -23.28 16.26 7.84
N GLN A 747 -24.17 15.28 7.64
CA GLN A 747 -25.52 15.26 8.22
C GLN A 747 -25.52 15.21 9.75
N HIS A 748 -24.48 14.64 10.37
CA HIS A 748 -24.27 14.66 11.81
C HIS A 748 -23.60 15.95 12.33
N GLY A 749 -23.43 16.97 11.48
CA GLY A 749 -22.88 18.27 11.85
C GLY A 749 -21.36 18.36 11.75
N PHE A 750 -20.66 17.39 11.16
CA PHE A 750 -19.23 17.52 10.93
C PHE A 750 -18.95 18.45 9.73
N CYS A 751 -18.04 19.40 9.90
CA CYS A 751 -17.74 20.38 8.84
C CYS A 751 -17.03 19.72 7.64
N LEU A 752 -17.52 19.97 6.41
CA LEU A 752 -16.96 19.43 5.17
C LEU A 752 -15.47 19.73 4.98
N LYS A 753 -14.98 20.89 5.45
CA LYS A 753 -13.56 21.23 5.38
C LYS A 753 -12.66 20.27 6.16
N TYR A 754 -13.17 19.65 7.23
CA TYR A 754 -12.48 18.59 7.95
C TYR A 754 -12.52 17.27 7.18
N LEU A 755 -13.72 16.92 6.69
CA LEU A 755 -13.99 15.64 6.04
C LEU A 755 -13.30 15.48 4.67
N LEU A 756 -13.03 16.60 3.97
CA LEU A 756 -12.43 16.61 2.63
C LEU A 756 -10.91 16.81 2.64
N LYS A 757 -10.25 16.77 3.81
CA LYS A 757 -8.81 17.04 3.92
C LYS A 757 -8.00 15.92 3.27
N LYS A 758 -7.09 16.26 2.35
CA LYS A 758 -6.19 15.28 1.71
C LYS A 758 -5.15 14.75 2.71
N PHE A 759 -4.93 13.45 2.71
CA PHE A 759 -3.92 12.77 3.51
C PHE A 759 -2.63 12.53 2.69
N GLU A 760 -1.49 12.32 3.36
CA GLU A 760 -0.11 12.35 2.82
C GLU A 760 0.23 11.36 1.68
N VAL A 761 -0.73 10.58 1.16
CA VAL A 761 -0.54 9.71 -0.01
C VAL A 761 -1.82 9.73 -0.85
N TYR A 762 -1.83 10.51 -1.94
CA TYR A 762 -2.71 10.54 -3.14
C TYR A 762 -4.17 10.03 -3.15
N HIS A 763 -4.80 9.76 -2.01
CA HIS A 763 -6.12 9.16 -1.93
C HIS A 763 -7.12 10.10 -1.26
N THR A 764 -8.29 10.21 -1.87
CA THR A 764 -9.45 10.88 -1.31
C THR A 764 -10.03 10.03 -0.18
N ILE A 765 -10.35 10.68 0.94
CA ILE A 765 -11.08 10.03 2.03
C ILE A 765 -12.50 9.81 1.55
N GLU A 766 -13.05 8.63 1.82
CA GLU A 766 -14.42 8.26 1.44
C GLU A 766 -15.33 8.11 2.67
N ALA A 767 -14.76 7.71 3.82
CA ALA A 767 -15.51 7.51 5.06
C ALA A 767 -14.63 7.61 6.32
N TYR A 768 -15.28 7.80 7.46
CA TYR A 768 -14.69 7.89 8.80
C TYR A 768 -15.35 6.88 9.76
N SER A 769 -14.62 6.40 10.76
CA SER A 769 -15.22 5.71 11.92
C SER A 769 -14.48 6.06 13.21
N GLY A 770 -15.19 6.04 14.34
CA GLY A 770 -14.64 6.45 15.64
C GLY A 770 -14.37 7.96 15.72
N ILE A 771 -15.16 8.76 14.98
CA ILE A 771 -15.11 10.22 15.06
C ILE A 771 -15.98 10.69 16.24
N LYS A 772 -15.49 11.69 16.99
CA LYS A 772 -16.13 12.22 18.20
C LYS A 772 -16.46 13.70 18.09
N THR A 773 -17.54 14.13 18.70
CA THR A 773 -17.92 15.55 18.86
C THR A 773 -18.63 15.77 20.20
N ILE A 774 -18.85 17.02 20.59
CA ILE A 774 -19.72 17.38 21.72
C ILE A 774 -21.03 17.90 21.15
N THR A 775 -22.15 17.48 21.74
CA THR A 775 -23.48 17.93 21.30
C THR A 775 -23.55 19.46 21.30
N PHE A 776 -24.07 20.06 20.22
CA PHE A 776 -24.18 21.52 20.02
C PHE A 776 -22.88 22.31 19.84
N LEU A 777 -21.70 21.67 19.70
CA LEU A 777 -20.42 22.36 19.48
C LEU A 777 -20.47 23.39 18.33
N ASN A 778 -21.15 23.07 17.22
CA ASN A 778 -21.24 23.96 16.07
C ASN A 778 -21.92 25.30 16.37
N TYR A 779 -22.81 25.35 17.35
CA TYR A 779 -23.51 26.57 17.74
C TYR A 779 -22.63 27.55 18.52
N THR A 780 -21.43 27.15 18.94
CA THR A 780 -20.44 28.04 19.57
C THR A 780 -19.74 28.96 18.57
N LYS A 781 -19.84 28.66 17.28
CA LYS A 781 -19.23 29.45 16.22
C LYS A 781 -19.93 30.81 16.12
N ASP A 782 -19.13 31.88 16.26
CA ASP A 782 -19.58 33.27 16.14
C ASP A 782 -20.67 33.70 17.15
N ASP A 783 -20.99 32.88 18.17
CA ASP A 783 -22.00 33.15 19.21
C ASP A 783 -21.31 33.26 20.58
N TYR A 784 -21.00 34.49 21.00
CA TYR A 784 -20.23 34.75 22.23
C TYR A 784 -20.92 34.21 23.49
N GLU A 785 -22.22 34.49 23.66
CA GLU A 785 -22.96 34.12 24.88
C GLU A 785 -23.09 32.60 25.02
N PHE A 786 -23.52 31.92 23.94
CA PHE A 786 -23.63 30.46 23.97
C PHE A 786 -22.25 29.80 24.07
N SER A 787 -21.23 30.31 23.36
CA SER A 787 -19.86 29.82 23.43
C SER A 787 -19.28 29.90 24.85
N LYS A 788 -19.48 31.03 25.53
CA LYS A 788 -19.06 31.22 26.92
C LYS A 788 -19.75 30.23 27.86
N TYR A 789 -21.06 30.06 27.72
CA TYR A 789 -21.84 29.10 28.52
C TYR A 789 -21.40 27.65 28.27
N PHE A 790 -21.26 27.27 27.00
CA PHE A 790 -20.82 25.96 26.54
C PHE A 790 -19.43 25.59 27.06
N TRP A 791 -18.41 26.43 26.80
CA TRP A 791 -17.03 26.12 27.19
C TRP A 791 -16.83 26.16 28.70
N SER A 792 -17.56 27.02 29.43
CA SER A 792 -17.55 27.00 30.91
C SER A 792 -18.05 25.67 31.46
N TYR A 793 -19.08 25.08 30.84
CA TYR A 793 -19.57 23.75 31.23
C TYR A 793 -18.61 22.63 30.81
N VAL A 794 -18.15 22.64 29.56
CA VAL A 794 -17.30 21.60 28.99
C VAL A 794 -15.98 21.47 29.73
N ILE A 795 -15.29 22.58 30.01
CA ILE A 795 -14.01 22.57 30.73
C ILE A 795 -14.19 22.04 32.17
N LYS A 796 -15.34 22.31 32.80
CA LYS A 796 -15.61 21.90 34.17
C LYS A 796 -15.99 20.43 34.30
N ASN A 797 -16.72 19.87 33.32
CA ASN A 797 -17.38 18.56 33.47
C ASN A 797 -16.86 17.47 32.51
N ILE A 798 -16.10 17.82 31.47
CA ILE A 798 -15.58 16.87 30.47
C ILE A 798 -14.05 16.83 30.54
N LYS A 799 -13.47 15.62 30.54
CA LYS A 799 -12.01 15.45 30.58
C LYS A 799 -11.43 15.38 29.17
N VAL A 800 -10.23 15.94 29.00
CA VAL A 800 -9.53 15.93 27.70
C VAL A 800 -9.23 14.49 27.22
N ASN A 801 -8.91 13.58 28.15
CA ASN A 801 -8.63 12.18 27.82
C ASN A 801 -9.81 11.46 27.17
N ASP A 802 -11.05 11.94 27.34
CA ASP A 802 -12.21 11.34 26.70
C ASP A 802 -12.21 11.55 25.16
N PHE A 803 -11.38 12.49 24.68
CA PHE A 803 -11.12 12.75 23.26
C PHE A 803 -9.92 11.97 22.69
N GLU A 804 -9.15 11.25 23.51
CA GLU A 804 -7.99 10.46 23.09
C GLU A 804 -8.41 9.12 22.49
N GLN A 805 -8.76 9.09 21.19
CA GLN A 805 -9.06 7.84 20.48
C GLN A 805 -8.72 7.83 18.98
N ASN A 806 -8.69 6.60 18.48
CA ASN A 806 -8.17 6.14 17.20
C ASN A 806 -9.17 6.29 16.04
N THR A 807 -9.48 7.53 15.64
CA THR A 807 -10.29 7.77 14.43
C THR A 807 -9.66 7.05 13.24
N LYS A 808 -10.47 6.27 12.51
CA LYS A 808 -10.04 5.57 11.30
C LYS A 808 -10.63 6.26 10.07
N ILE A 809 -9.81 6.40 9.04
CA ILE A 809 -10.22 6.89 7.73
C ILE A 809 -10.22 5.74 6.74
N TYR A 810 -11.18 5.74 5.83
CA TYR A 810 -11.27 4.76 4.74
C TYR A 810 -11.04 5.47 3.41
N TRP A 811 -10.23 4.87 2.55
CA TRP A 811 -9.78 5.46 1.30
C TRP A 811 -9.51 4.40 0.23
N GLY A 812 -9.63 4.79 -1.04
CA GLY A 812 -9.37 3.92 -2.19
C GLY A 812 -10.56 3.03 -2.58
N HIS A 813 -10.42 2.30 -3.69
CA HIS A 813 -11.49 1.46 -4.24
C HIS A 813 -11.88 0.30 -3.30
N SER A 814 -13.13 -0.17 -3.43
CA SER A 814 -13.79 -1.15 -2.54
C SER A 814 -13.01 -2.46 -2.28
N TYR A 815 -12.09 -2.85 -3.17
CA TYR A 815 -11.25 -4.05 -3.05
C TYR A 815 -9.88 -3.80 -2.39
N MET A 816 -9.52 -2.54 -2.12
CA MET A 816 -8.24 -2.20 -1.50
C MET A 816 -8.31 -2.26 0.03
N SER A 817 -7.19 -2.59 0.66
CA SER A 817 -7.09 -2.69 2.13
C SER A 817 -7.47 -1.38 2.84
N GLY A 818 -7.21 -0.23 2.22
CA GLY A 818 -7.63 1.09 2.72
C GLY A 818 -9.14 1.28 2.81
N ALA A 819 -9.92 0.67 1.91
CA ALA A 819 -11.39 0.77 1.90
C ALA A 819 -12.05 -0.21 2.87
N ILE A 820 -11.40 -1.36 3.11
CA ILE A 820 -11.92 -2.47 3.94
C ILE A 820 -11.50 -2.30 5.40
N ASN A 821 -10.20 -2.10 5.67
CA ASN A 821 -9.65 -2.09 7.03
C ASN A 821 -9.54 -0.68 7.62
N GLY A 822 -9.48 0.34 6.75
CA GLY A 822 -9.23 1.72 7.14
C GLY A 822 -7.82 1.92 7.69
N THR A 823 -7.39 3.18 7.79
CA THR A 823 -6.13 3.57 8.41
C THR A 823 -6.42 4.39 9.65
N GLN A 824 -5.85 3.97 10.77
CA GLN A 824 -5.93 4.70 12.02
C GLN A 824 -5.01 5.92 11.94
N ILE A 825 -5.57 7.10 12.16
CA ILE A 825 -4.83 8.36 12.09
C ILE A 825 -4.56 8.89 13.49
N LYS A 826 -3.33 9.37 13.72
CA LYS A 826 -2.94 10.14 14.90
C LYS A 826 -3.17 11.66 14.72
N TYR A 827 -3.95 12.05 13.72
CA TYR A 827 -4.23 13.44 13.39
C TYR A 827 -5.22 14.06 14.40
N PRO A 828 -5.25 15.40 14.56
CA PRO A 828 -6.13 16.06 15.51
C PRO A 828 -7.57 15.59 15.34
N ASN A 829 -8.19 15.23 16.46
CA ASN A 829 -9.60 14.86 16.49
C ASN A 829 -10.46 16.06 16.03
N TYR A 830 -11.72 15.80 15.68
CA TYR A 830 -12.59 16.84 15.11
C TYR A 830 -12.71 18.07 15.99
N ILE A 831 -12.73 17.91 17.32
CA ILE A 831 -12.86 19.02 18.28
C ILE A 831 -11.61 19.90 18.23
N GLU A 832 -10.42 19.29 18.26
CA GLU A 832 -9.15 20.00 18.14
C GLU A 832 -9.03 20.71 16.78
N TRP A 833 -9.51 20.08 15.71
CA TRP A 833 -9.60 20.74 14.41
C TRP A 833 -10.61 21.90 14.44
N PHE A 834 -11.77 21.72 15.07
CA PHE A 834 -12.86 22.70 15.08
C PHE A 834 -12.41 24.00 15.74
N ILE A 835 -11.79 23.93 16.92
CA ILE A 835 -11.30 25.10 17.66
C ILE A 835 -10.16 25.84 16.94
N LYS A 836 -9.37 25.13 16.12
CA LYS A 836 -8.28 25.72 15.33
C LYS A 836 -8.77 26.40 14.05
N ASN A 837 -9.96 26.04 13.56
CA ASN A 837 -10.47 26.47 12.24
C ASN A 837 -11.76 27.29 12.29
N ASN A 838 -12.43 27.37 13.45
CA ASN A 838 -13.65 28.15 13.64
C ASN A 838 -13.51 29.08 14.84
N THR A 839 -14.05 30.29 14.69
CA THR A 839 -14.15 31.34 15.70
C THR A 839 -15.14 30.92 16.77
N CYS A 840 -14.68 30.14 17.74
CA CYS A 840 -15.53 29.54 18.76
C CYS A 840 -14.99 29.71 20.19
N ILE A 841 -13.83 30.33 20.38
CA ILE A 841 -13.29 30.59 21.72
C ILE A 841 -13.68 32.01 22.12
N PRO A 842 -14.46 32.19 23.20
CA PRO A 842 -14.98 33.50 23.57
C PRO A 842 -13.89 34.31 24.29
N THR A 843 -13.68 35.56 23.87
CA THR A 843 -12.55 36.38 24.32
C THR A 843 -12.95 37.60 25.16
N THR A 844 -11.97 38.25 25.78
CA THR A 844 -12.12 39.53 26.50
C THR A 844 -12.57 40.68 25.61
N LEU A 845 -12.52 40.52 24.28
CA LEU A 845 -13.02 41.51 23.31
C LEU A 845 -14.52 41.35 23.03
N ASN A 846 -15.23 40.46 23.74
CA ASN A 846 -16.64 40.09 23.52
C ASN A 846 -16.91 39.50 22.13
N THR A 847 -15.89 38.90 21.52
CA THR A 847 -15.98 38.18 20.25
C THR A 847 -15.44 36.76 20.40
N CYS A 848 -15.85 35.87 19.50
CA CYS A 848 -15.23 34.56 19.38
C CYS A 848 -14.03 34.61 18.43
N GLU A 849 -12.92 34.00 18.82
CA GLU A 849 -11.70 33.90 18.04
C GLU A 849 -11.29 32.44 17.82
N LEU A 850 -10.37 32.21 16.87
CA LEU A 850 -9.70 30.93 16.70
C LEU A 850 -8.83 30.64 17.93
N SER A 851 -8.72 29.38 18.36
CA SER A 851 -7.88 29.07 19.52
C SER A 851 -6.43 29.48 19.33
N SER A 852 -5.92 29.42 18.09
CA SER A 852 -4.58 29.88 17.72
C SER A 852 -4.39 31.40 17.74
N ASN A 853 -5.47 32.18 17.78
CA ASN A 853 -5.39 33.65 17.86
C ASN A 853 -5.44 34.14 19.30
N VAL A 854 -5.96 33.33 20.22
CA VAL A 854 -6.14 33.66 21.63
C VAL A 854 -4.84 33.46 22.41
N PHE A 855 -4.48 34.42 23.25
CA PHE A 855 -3.30 34.35 24.10
C PHE A 855 -3.58 33.57 25.38
N VAL A 856 -2.56 32.87 25.89
CA VAL A 856 -2.60 32.30 27.25
C VAL A 856 -2.90 33.42 28.24
N ASP A 857 -3.63 33.09 29.30
CA ASP A 857 -3.93 34.01 30.39
C ASP A 857 -2.66 34.34 31.21
N ASP A 858 -1.87 35.28 30.68
CA ASP A 858 -0.63 35.78 31.30
C ASP A 858 -0.86 37.20 31.84
N GLN A 859 -0.64 37.39 33.14
CA GLN A 859 -0.86 38.66 33.82
C GLN A 859 0.12 39.76 33.37
N GLU A 860 1.40 39.45 33.14
CA GLU A 860 2.42 40.43 32.73
C GLU A 860 2.07 41.01 31.35
N ILE A 861 1.57 40.16 30.43
CA ILE A 861 1.19 40.56 29.07
C ILE A 861 -0.16 41.28 29.05
N LYS A 862 -1.13 40.83 29.89
CA LYS A 862 -2.43 41.49 30.02
C LYS A 862 -2.27 42.95 30.46
N GLU A 863 -1.36 43.27 31.39
CA GLU A 863 -1.17 44.63 31.90
C GLU A 863 -0.99 45.69 30.79
N PHE A 864 -0.29 45.36 29.70
CA PHE A 864 -0.05 46.30 28.60
C PHE A 864 -0.84 46.02 27.31
N CYS A 865 -1.52 44.87 27.18
CA CYS A 865 -2.26 44.46 25.96
C CYS A 865 -3.78 44.27 26.11
N ASN A 866 -4.34 44.21 27.33
CA ASN A 866 -5.67 43.63 27.63
C ASN A 866 -6.82 44.01 26.66
N GLN A 867 -6.92 45.29 26.29
CA GLN A 867 -8.03 45.79 25.44
C GLN A 867 -7.77 45.72 23.93
N TYR A 868 -6.57 45.29 23.51
CA TYR A 868 -6.16 45.27 22.11
C TYR A 868 -5.84 43.87 21.58
N MET A 869 -5.78 42.88 22.47
CA MET A 869 -5.46 41.50 22.15
C MET A 869 -6.50 40.53 22.75
N PRO A 870 -6.83 39.44 22.04
CA PRO A 870 -7.82 38.47 22.48
C PRO A 870 -7.25 37.54 23.57
N PHE A 871 -7.72 37.70 24.80
CA PHE A 871 -7.51 36.74 25.90
C PHE A 871 -8.78 35.92 26.13
N PRO A 872 -8.72 34.70 26.67
CA PRO A 872 -9.92 33.89 26.92
C PRO A 872 -10.81 34.56 27.97
N SER A 873 -12.13 34.58 27.73
CA SER A 873 -13.15 35.03 28.70
C SER A 873 -13.63 33.89 29.63
N ILE A 874 -13.06 32.70 29.43
CA ILE A 874 -13.30 31.49 30.22
C ILE A 874 -12.09 31.22 31.11
N SER A 875 -12.34 30.77 32.34
CA SER A 875 -11.29 30.46 33.30
C SER A 875 -10.92 28.98 33.22
N ILE A 876 -9.64 28.68 33.01
CA ILE A 876 -9.11 27.32 33.09
C ILE A 876 -8.49 27.17 34.49
N SER A 877 -9.10 26.33 35.33
CA SER A 877 -8.56 26.05 36.67
C SER A 877 -7.26 25.22 36.58
N PRO A 878 -6.38 25.29 37.60
CA PRO A 878 -5.16 24.47 37.66
C PRO A 878 -5.45 22.96 37.54
N ASP A 879 -6.57 22.52 38.11
CA ASP A 879 -7.04 21.13 38.07
C ASP A 879 -7.43 20.65 36.66
N ASN A 880 -7.60 21.58 35.70
CA ASN A 880 -7.93 21.32 34.30
C ASN A 880 -6.78 21.70 33.36
N SER A 881 -5.53 21.54 33.82
CA SER A 881 -4.33 21.93 33.05
C SER A 881 -4.22 21.26 31.66
N ASP A 882 -4.82 20.08 31.47
CA ASP A 882 -4.86 19.39 30.17
C ASP A 882 -5.65 20.19 29.11
N TRP A 883 -6.68 20.93 29.52
CA TRP A 883 -7.45 21.81 28.62
C TRP A 883 -6.59 22.95 28.08
N SER A 884 -5.63 23.45 28.86
CA SER A 884 -4.69 24.48 28.41
C SER A 884 -3.82 23.97 27.25
N ARG A 885 -3.35 22.72 27.34
CA ARG A 885 -2.60 22.06 26.25
C ARG A 885 -3.49 21.77 25.04
N PHE A 886 -4.71 21.29 25.27
CA PHE A 886 -5.65 20.94 24.20
C PHE A 886 -6.09 22.14 23.38
N LEU A 887 -6.42 23.26 24.04
CA LEU A 887 -6.85 24.49 23.36
C LEU A 887 -5.70 25.16 22.57
N ASN A 888 -4.44 24.94 23.00
CA ASN A 888 -3.23 25.38 22.33
C ASN A 888 -3.22 26.89 22.01
N PHE A 889 -3.53 27.69 23.05
CA PHE A 889 -3.45 29.14 22.99
C PHE A 889 -2.01 29.62 22.75
N LYS A 890 -1.86 30.83 22.18
CA LYS A 890 -0.56 31.45 21.94
C LYS A 890 0.15 31.71 23.28
N PRO A 891 1.32 31.09 23.54
CA PRO A 891 2.00 31.22 24.83
C PRO A 891 2.59 32.62 25.04
N LYS A 892 2.97 33.30 23.95
CA LYS A 892 3.50 34.67 23.97
C LYS A 892 3.22 35.37 22.63
N PRO A 893 3.07 36.71 22.61
CA PRO A 893 3.04 37.49 21.38
C PRO A 893 4.36 37.37 20.61
N LEU A 894 4.25 37.19 19.29
CA LEU A 894 5.38 37.29 18.37
C LEU A 894 5.72 38.76 18.15
N LEU A 895 6.92 39.05 17.60
CA LEU A 895 7.31 40.45 17.40
C LEU A 895 6.32 41.21 16.51
N ILE A 896 5.77 40.53 15.49
CA ILE A 896 4.72 41.07 14.61
C ILE A 896 3.45 41.49 15.35
N ASP A 897 3.08 40.79 16.43
CA ASP A 897 1.91 41.12 17.23
C ASP A 897 2.12 42.46 17.96
N TYR A 898 3.34 42.73 18.43
CA TYR A 898 3.70 44.05 18.98
C TYR A 898 3.72 45.16 17.92
N LEU A 899 4.09 44.85 16.67
CA LEU A 899 4.06 45.83 15.58
C LEU A 899 2.63 46.26 15.24
N ASN A 900 1.71 45.30 15.15
CA ASN A 900 0.28 45.58 14.96
C ASN A 900 -0.28 46.39 16.15
N LEU A 901 0.22 46.15 17.35
CA LEU A 901 -0.17 46.90 18.55
C LEU A 901 0.24 48.38 18.48
N PHE A 902 1.43 48.70 17.94
CA PHE A 902 1.84 50.09 17.72
C PHE A 902 0.93 50.83 16.73
N GLU A 903 0.48 50.18 15.66
CA GLU A 903 -0.52 50.77 14.75
C GLU A 903 -1.88 50.96 15.42
N LYS A 904 -2.32 50.01 16.27
CA LYS A 904 -3.55 50.19 17.08
C LYS A 904 -3.42 51.38 18.05
N PHE A 905 -2.29 51.54 18.72
CA PHE A 905 -2.05 52.71 19.59
C PHE A 905 -1.99 54.02 18.82
N ARG A 906 -1.50 54.01 17.58
CA ARG A 906 -1.50 55.20 16.73
C ARG A 906 -2.92 55.63 16.35
N GLN A 907 -3.84 54.67 16.18
CA GLN A 907 -5.23 54.91 15.81
C GLN A 907 -6.13 55.29 17.00
N ASP A 908 -5.69 55.02 18.25
CA ASP A 908 -6.43 55.35 19.46
C ASP A 908 -6.06 56.76 20.00
N GLU A 909 -6.78 57.78 19.54
CA GLU A 909 -6.56 59.19 19.94
C GLU A 909 -6.97 59.49 21.39
N ASN A 910 -7.76 58.63 22.05
CA ASN A 910 -8.42 58.92 23.32
C ASN A 910 -7.59 58.64 24.58
N ASN A 911 -6.41 57.99 24.47
CA ASN A 911 -5.71 57.45 25.64
C ASN A 911 -4.19 57.72 25.67
N SER A 912 -3.77 58.96 25.38
CA SER A 912 -2.38 59.32 25.06
C SER A 912 -1.34 59.05 26.15
N LYS A 913 -1.68 59.22 27.44
CA LYS A 913 -0.72 59.08 28.56
C LYS A 913 -0.50 57.63 29.00
N ASP A 914 -1.55 56.82 28.97
CA ASP A 914 -1.46 55.39 29.29
C ASP A 914 -0.81 54.60 28.14
N CYS A 915 -1.09 55.00 26.89
CA CYS A 915 -0.41 54.45 25.72
C CYS A 915 1.12 54.68 25.76
N LEU A 916 1.58 55.83 26.24
CA LEU A 916 3.02 56.11 26.42
C LEU A 916 3.69 55.10 27.36
N ASN A 917 3.09 54.83 28.52
CA ASN A 917 3.62 53.87 29.49
C ASN A 917 3.65 52.45 28.90
N ARG A 918 2.55 52.04 28.24
CA ARG A 918 2.45 50.73 27.58
C ARG A 918 3.47 50.56 26.45
N ILE A 919 3.70 51.60 25.63
CA ILE A 919 4.75 51.61 24.60
C ILE A 919 6.14 51.40 25.22
N GLN A 920 6.45 52.07 26.34
CA GLN A 920 7.73 51.88 27.02
C GLN A 920 7.86 50.49 27.66
N MET A 921 6.76 49.91 28.18
CA MET A 921 6.72 48.53 28.67
C MET A 921 6.98 47.53 27.55
N ILE A 922 6.39 47.75 26.36
CA ILE A 922 6.65 46.92 25.17
C ILE A 922 8.10 47.04 24.74
N TYR A 923 8.68 48.24 24.68
CA TYR A 923 10.11 48.40 24.40
C TYR A 923 10.98 47.65 25.42
N SER A 924 10.67 47.77 26.71
CA SER A 924 11.39 47.02 27.76
C SER A 924 11.26 45.50 27.59
N TYR A 925 10.07 45.02 27.25
CA TYR A 925 9.82 43.59 27.03
C TYR A 925 10.59 43.08 25.79
N ILE A 926 10.53 43.81 24.67
CA ILE A 926 11.30 43.48 23.47
C ILE A 926 12.79 43.49 23.78
N LEU A 927 13.33 44.54 24.42
CA LEU A 927 14.75 44.65 24.76
C LEU A 927 15.25 43.50 25.66
N LYS A 928 14.42 43.06 26.62
CA LYS A 928 14.70 41.93 27.51
C LYS A 928 14.80 40.60 26.74
N HIS A 929 13.95 40.42 25.73
CA HIS A 929 13.85 39.16 24.99
C HIS A 929 14.52 39.17 23.61
N ILE A 930 15.09 40.30 23.17
CA ILE A 930 15.61 40.45 21.80
C ILE A 930 16.77 39.52 21.46
N ALA A 931 17.53 39.07 22.47
CA ALA A 931 18.60 38.10 22.29
C ALA A 931 18.11 36.68 21.95
N LEU A 932 16.82 36.40 22.15
CA LEU A 932 16.20 35.08 21.91
C LEU A 932 15.58 34.96 20.52
N TYR A 933 15.54 36.03 19.72
CA TYR A 933 14.99 35.98 18.36
C TYR A 933 15.96 35.31 17.40
N THR A 934 15.42 34.46 16.53
CA THR A 934 16.17 33.74 15.50
C THR A 934 16.53 34.67 14.33
N GLU A 935 17.56 34.31 13.54
CA GLU A 935 17.92 35.06 12.33
C GLU A 935 16.78 35.15 11.30
N SER A 936 15.88 34.16 11.25
CA SER A 936 14.74 34.17 10.32
C SER A 936 13.66 35.17 10.73
N GLU A 937 13.37 35.26 12.03
CA GLU A 937 12.46 36.26 12.59
C GLU A 937 13.05 37.66 12.35
N ALA A 938 14.33 37.84 12.66
CA ALA A 938 15.04 39.10 12.45
C ALA A 938 14.98 39.58 10.99
N LYS A 939 15.17 38.69 10.00
CA LYS A 939 15.04 39.02 8.56
C LYS A 939 13.62 39.46 8.18
N THR A 940 12.60 38.76 8.67
CA THR A 940 11.19 39.08 8.41
C THR A 940 10.85 40.46 8.95
N ILE A 941 11.27 40.75 10.17
CA ILE A 941 11.06 42.03 10.83
C ILE A 941 11.79 43.14 10.08
N ASN A 942 13.05 42.92 9.70
CA ASN A 942 13.86 43.90 8.98
C ASN A 942 13.17 44.35 7.67
N SER A 943 12.46 43.44 6.98
CA SER A 943 11.70 43.79 5.77
C SER A 943 10.47 44.67 6.03
N GLN A 944 9.84 44.56 7.20
CA GLN A 944 8.63 45.29 7.58
C GLN A 944 8.89 46.55 8.41
N ALA A 945 10.02 46.60 9.14
CA ALA A 945 10.43 47.67 10.04
C ALA A 945 10.41 49.06 9.39
N ARG A 946 10.74 49.15 8.09
CA ARG A 946 10.72 50.42 7.32
C ARG A 946 9.35 51.09 7.21
N LYS A 947 8.26 50.35 7.44
CA LYS A 947 6.88 50.81 7.31
C LYS A 947 6.23 51.16 8.65
N ILE A 948 6.95 50.95 9.75
CA ILE A 948 6.40 51.06 11.11
C ILE A 948 6.57 52.47 11.62
N TYR A 949 5.49 53.02 12.17
CA TYR A 949 5.53 54.29 12.86
C TYR A 949 5.87 54.07 14.34
N LEU A 950 6.88 54.78 14.81
CA LEU A 950 7.27 54.83 16.22
C LEU A 950 7.20 56.28 16.71
N LEU A 951 7.06 56.43 18.03
CA LEU A 951 6.88 57.74 18.65
C LEU A 951 8.22 58.46 18.85
N GLY A 952 8.37 59.66 18.30
CA GLY A 952 9.51 60.54 18.51
C GLY A 952 9.45 61.35 19.82
N GLU A 953 10.58 61.93 20.26
CA GLU A 953 10.67 62.72 21.51
C GLU A 953 9.72 63.92 21.53
N ASN A 954 9.42 64.49 20.35
CA ASN A 954 8.42 65.54 20.14
C ASN A 954 6.95 65.04 20.14
N ASN A 955 6.69 63.80 20.57
CA ASN A 955 5.40 63.12 20.55
C ASN A 955 4.75 62.95 19.16
N GLN A 956 5.53 63.04 18.08
CA GLN A 956 5.02 62.77 16.73
C GLN A 956 5.39 61.36 16.28
N TRP A 957 4.44 60.68 15.65
CA TRP A 957 4.66 59.38 15.01
C TRP A 957 5.45 59.56 13.72
N LYS A 958 6.61 58.91 13.61
CA LYS A 958 7.46 58.92 12.42
C LYS A 958 7.89 57.49 12.07
N LEU A 959 8.22 57.27 10.80
CA LEU A 959 8.72 55.96 10.38
C LEU A 959 10.02 55.63 11.10
N ALA A 960 10.21 54.38 11.51
CA ALA A 960 11.38 53.94 12.25
C ALA A 960 12.70 54.31 11.54
N LYS A 961 12.76 54.19 10.21
CA LYS A 961 13.92 54.57 9.38
C LYS A 961 14.27 56.07 9.40
N ASP A 962 13.30 56.93 9.73
CA ASP A 962 13.43 58.39 9.71
C ASP A 962 13.71 58.92 11.12
N LEU A 963 13.79 58.03 12.13
CA LEU A 963 14.14 58.34 13.50
C LEU A 963 15.63 58.11 13.77
N TYR A 964 16.14 58.88 14.73
CA TYR A 964 17.52 58.81 15.17
C TYR A 964 17.63 58.47 16.67
N VAL A 965 18.75 57.91 17.08
CA VAL A 965 19.16 57.82 18.48
C VAL A 965 20.57 58.35 18.62
N TYR A 966 20.75 59.32 19.50
CA TYR A 966 22.06 59.86 19.81
C TYR A 966 22.77 58.98 20.83
N VAL A 967 23.99 58.54 20.50
CA VAL A 967 24.76 57.63 21.35
C VAL A 967 26.04 58.33 21.78
N GLU A 968 25.99 59.01 22.93
CA GLU A 968 27.17 59.57 23.58
C GLU A 968 27.90 58.48 24.38
N SER A 969 29.23 58.44 24.29
CA SER A 969 30.07 57.53 25.07
C SER A 969 30.04 57.93 26.55
N LYS A 970 29.14 57.30 27.31
CA LYS A 970 29.02 57.28 28.78
C LYS A 970 29.15 58.64 29.47
N GLY A 971 28.01 59.30 29.68
CA GLY A 971 27.79 60.06 30.91
C GLY A 971 27.30 61.50 30.79
N GLU A 972 27.18 62.08 29.60
CA GLU A 972 26.65 63.44 29.43
C GLU A 972 25.31 63.43 28.68
N HIS A 973 24.47 64.41 29.01
CA HIS A 973 23.13 64.57 28.48
C HIS A 973 23.13 65.78 27.54
N SER A 974 23.44 65.58 26.26
CA SER A 974 23.08 66.57 25.24
C SER A 974 21.70 66.23 24.66
N ASN A 975 20.69 67.03 25.03
CA ASN A 975 19.44 67.04 24.30
C ASN A 975 19.74 67.59 22.90
N LEU A 976 19.74 66.72 21.88
CA LEU A 976 19.79 67.18 20.50
C LEU A 976 18.57 68.05 20.23
N ASN A 977 18.78 69.20 19.58
CA ASN A 977 17.74 70.13 19.19
C ASN A 977 16.64 69.45 18.33
N ASP A 978 15.39 69.95 18.37
CA ASP A 978 14.19 69.41 17.68
C ASP A 978 14.35 69.23 16.15
N ALA A 979 15.43 69.79 15.60
CA ALA A 979 15.79 69.72 14.19
C ALA A 979 16.11 68.28 13.69
N VAL A 980 16.42 67.35 14.60
CA VAL A 980 16.65 65.92 14.30
C VAL A 980 15.65 65.06 15.08
N PRO A 981 14.80 64.26 14.40
CA PRO A 981 13.74 63.51 15.06
C PRO A 981 14.27 62.27 15.80
N CYS A 982 14.39 62.37 17.12
CA CYS A 982 14.87 61.28 17.96
C CYS A 982 13.75 60.33 18.44
N LEU A 983 14.03 59.03 18.54
CA LEU A 983 13.10 58.03 19.10
C LEU A 983 12.87 58.28 20.61
N LYS A 984 11.61 58.28 21.04
CA LYS A 984 11.27 58.46 22.46
C LYS A 984 11.52 57.18 23.28
N LEU A 985 12.62 57.19 24.03
CA LEU A 985 12.99 56.12 24.97
C LEU A 985 13.15 56.67 26.38
N ASN A 986 12.62 55.96 27.38
CA ASN A 986 12.91 56.24 28.78
C ASN A 986 14.36 55.85 29.14
N LEU A 987 14.86 56.30 30.29
CA LEU A 987 16.23 56.05 30.73
C LEU A 987 16.58 54.55 30.78
N LYS A 988 15.64 53.72 31.25
CA LYS A 988 15.80 52.25 31.34
C LYS A 988 16.03 51.59 29.97
N ASN A 989 15.31 52.04 28.95
CA ASN A 989 15.43 51.51 27.60
C ASN A 989 16.66 52.08 26.87
N LYS A 990 17.02 53.36 27.11
CA LYS A 990 18.23 54.01 26.54
C LYS A 990 19.53 53.38 27.01
N THR A 991 19.59 52.87 28.25
CA THR A 991 20.81 52.26 28.82
C THR A 991 20.87 50.74 28.66
N HIS A 992 19.88 50.12 28.00
CA HIS A 992 19.80 48.67 27.89
C HIS A 992 20.93 48.09 27.01
N PRO A 993 21.64 47.01 27.44
CA PRO A 993 22.77 46.45 26.68
C PRO A 993 22.43 46.02 25.25
N ASN A 994 21.19 45.56 25.03
CA ASN A 994 20.70 45.14 23.72
C ASN A 994 20.14 46.28 22.85
N LEU A 995 20.26 47.56 23.26
CA LEU A 995 19.71 48.68 22.49
C LEU A 995 20.25 48.71 21.05
N LYS A 996 21.54 48.44 20.85
CA LYS A 996 22.14 48.40 19.51
C LYS A 996 21.43 47.37 18.60
N LYS A 997 21.21 46.15 19.12
CA LYS A 997 20.47 45.10 18.39
C LYS A 997 19.03 45.52 18.08
N PHE A 998 18.38 46.24 18.98
CA PHE A 998 17.04 46.79 18.75
C PHE A 998 17.05 47.84 17.63
N LEU A 999 17.99 48.78 17.64
CA LEU A 999 18.11 49.80 16.59
C LEU A 999 18.41 49.16 15.22
N ASP A 1000 19.29 48.16 15.17
CA ASP A 1000 19.62 47.42 13.95
C ASP A 1000 18.38 46.67 13.39
N LEU A 1001 17.62 46.01 14.27
CA LEU A 1001 16.41 45.26 13.90
C LEU A 1001 15.31 46.17 13.33
N PHE A 1002 15.14 47.36 13.92
CA PHE A 1002 14.15 48.36 13.50
C PHE A 1002 14.67 49.35 12.45
N GLN A 1003 15.93 49.23 12.02
CA GLN A 1003 16.62 50.13 11.09
C GLN A 1003 16.62 51.62 11.50
N ILE A 1004 16.80 51.89 12.80
CA ILE A 1004 16.83 53.25 13.35
C ILE A 1004 18.27 53.76 13.32
N ASN A 1005 18.49 54.98 12.81
CA ASN A 1005 19.84 55.51 12.62
C ASN A 1005 20.48 55.96 13.95
N SER A 1006 21.78 55.72 14.14
CA SER A 1006 22.53 56.23 15.30
C SER A 1006 23.45 57.40 14.92
N ILE A 1007 23.46 58.48 15.70
CA ILE A 1007 24.37 59.62 15.51
C ILE A 1007 25.50 59.56 16.54
N LYS A 1008 26.76 59.73 16.09
CA LYS A 1008 27.96 59.80 16.95
C LYS A 1008 28.58 61.21 16.91
N LEU A 1009 29.40 61.52 17.92
CA LEU A 1009 30.08 62.81 18.05
C LEU A 1009 30.96 63.18 16.83
N ASN A 1010 31.64 62.20 16.23
CA ASN A 1010 32.50 62.42 15.05
C ASN A 1010 31.73 62.76 13.77
N ASP A 1011 30.40 62.58 13.76
CA ASP A 1011 29.59 62.94 12.61
C ASP A 1011 29.23 64.44 12.62
N LEU A 1012 29.68 65.20 13.63
CA LEU A 1012 29.44 66.63 13.80
C LEU A 1012 30.57 67.49 13.21
N HIS A 1013 30.21 68.63 12.61
CA HIS A 1013 31.12 69.63 12.06
C HIS A 1013 31.25 70.84 13.00
N LEU A 1014 32.49 71.30 13.24
CA LEU A 1014 32.81 72.47 14.06
C LEU A 1014 32.90 73.74 13.20
N GLN A 1015 32.33 74.84 13.70
CA GLN A 1015 32.60 76.20 13.22
C GLN A 1015 33.15 77.05 14.37
N ASP A 1016 34.32 77.69 14.15
CA ASP A 1016 35.02 78.56 15.10
C ASP A 1016 35.17 80.01 14.56
N GLU A 1017 35.35 80.99 15.46
CA GLU A 1017 35.54 82.41 15.10
C GLU A 1017 36.88 82.95 15.65
N LYS A 1018 37.74 83.45 14.75
CA LYS A 1018 39.05 84.07 15.05
C LYS A 1018 40.01 83.18 15.84
N SER A 1019 40.13 81.91 15.48
CA SER A 1019 41.09 81.02 16.13
C SER A 1019 42.55 81.47 15.94
N THR A 1020 43.28 81.61 17.05
CA THR A 1020 44.72 81.91 17.07
C THR A 1020 45.49 80.79 17.77
N PRO A 1021 46.80 80.62 17.50
CA PRO A 1021 47.63 79.69 18.26
C PRO A 1021 47.60 79.99 19.76
N ALA A 1022 47.35 78.96 20.58
CA ALA A 1022 47.26 79.05 22.03
C ALA A 1022 48.67 78.88 22.67
N GLU A 1023 49.58 79.82 22.39
CA GLU A 1023 50.99 79.71 22.78
C GLU A 1023 51.16 79.65 24.32
N GLN A 1024 50.42 80.46 25.07
CA GLN A 1024 50.47 80.45 26.54
C GLN A 1024 50.02 79.11 27.13
N PHE A 1025 49.01 78.48 26.53
CA PHE A 1025 48.56 77.15 26.95
C PHE A 1025 49.63 76.09 26.69
N ARG A 1026 50.28 76.17 25.52
CA ARG A 1026 51.35 75.27 25.13
C ARG A 1026 52.57 75.39 26.06
N GLU A 1027 52.98 76.62 26.39
CA GLU A 1027 54.05 76.88 27.36
C GLU A 1027 53.72 76.28 28.72
N LYS A 1028 52.48 76.43 29.18
CA LYS A 1028 52.04 75.86 30.46
C LYS A 1028 52.06 74.32 30.45
N LEU A 1029 51.61 73.68 29.37
CA LEU A 1029 51.67 72.22 29.22
C LEU A 1029 53.11 71.69 29.27
N ILE A 1030 54.05 72.39 28.64
CA ILE A 1030 55.48 72.07 28.67
C ILE A 1030 56.03 72.23 30.09
N GLU A 1031 55.67 73.30 30.79
CA GLU A 1031 56.09 73.55 32.18
C GLU A 1031 55.68 72.41 33.12
N ILE A 1032 54.44 71.91 32.98
CA ILE A 1032 53.88 70.91 33.89
C ILE A 1032 54.21 69.46 33.50
N SER A 1033 54.63 69.22 32.26
CA SER A 1033 54.89 67.88 31.72
C SER A 1033 55.81 67.01 32.59
N PRO A 1034 56.97 67.50 33.11
CA PRO A 1034 57.82 66.71 33.99
C PRO A 1034 57.12 66.26 35.29
N TYR A 1035 56.25 67.10 35.84
CA TYR A 1035 55.48 66.81 37.04
C TYR A 1035 54.39 65.77 36.76
N LEU A 1036 53.69 65.91 35.63
CA LEU A 1036 52.69 64.92 35.20
C LEU A 1036 53.31 63.53 35.02
N LYS A 1037 54.52 63.44 34.43
CA LYS A 1037 55.21 62.15 34.24
C LYS A 1037 55.60 61.49 35.54
N GLN A 1038 56.07 62.25 36.54
CA GLN A 1038 56.35 61.67 37.85
C GLN A 1038 55.09 61.13 38.52
N TRP A 1039 53.98 61.83 38.34
CA TRP A 1039 52.68 61.33 38.75
C TRP A 1039 52.24 60.09 38.00
N LEU A 1040 52.49 59.96 36.70
CA LEU A 1040 52.13 58.74 35.97
C LEU A 1040 53.01 57.54 36.36
N LYS A 1041 54.31 57.76 36.63
CA LYS A 1041 55.23 56.72 37.14
C LYS A 1041 54.73 56.09 38.44
N LEU A 1042 54.17 56.90 39.34
CA LEU A 1042 53.63 56.42 40.62
C LEU A 1042 52.39 55.53 40.46
N PHE A 1043 51.70 55.59 39.33
CA PHE A 1043 50.49 54.82 39.06
C PHE A 1043 50.74 53.73 38.02
N ASP A 1044 51.97 53.20 37.97
CA ASP A 1044 52.41 52.05 37.15
C ASP A 1044 52.15 52.20 35.64
N TYR A 1045 52.13 53.43 35.11
CA TYR A 1045 52.12 53.64 33.65
C TYR A 1045 53.44 53.20 33.02
N SER A 1046 53.37 52.60 31.83
CA SER A 1046 54.54 52.04 31.16
C SER A 1046 55.55 53.13 30.77
N SER A 1047 56.84 52.77 30.71
CA SER A 1047 57.90 53.70 30.29
C SER A 1047 57.70 54.22 28.87
N ASP A 1048 57.09 53.40 28.01
CA ASP A 1048 56.77 53.78 26.63
C ASP A 1048 55.62 54.82 26.60
N ASP A 1049 54.55 54.61 27.37
CA ASP A 1049 53.42 55.56 27.48
C ASP A 1049 53.88 56.94 27.98
N ILE A 1050 54.75 56.94 29.00
CA ILE A 1050 55.34 58.16 29.57
C ILE A 1050 56.25 58.87 28.55
N SER A 1051 56.98 58.12 27.73
CA SER A 1051 57.83 58.68 26.67
C SER A 1051 57.02 59.24 25.49
N SER A 1052 55.85 58.66 25.19
CA SER A 1052 54.95 59.15 24.16
C SER A 1052 54.29 60.48 24.52
N ILE A 1053 54.15 60.83 25.80
CA ILE A 1053 53.64 62.16 26.20
C ILE A 1053 54.57 63.27 25.69
N ASP A 1054 55.89 63.07 25.75
CA ASP A 1054 56.83 64.03 25.16
C ASP A 1054 56.68 64.12 23.66
N LYS A 1055 56.52 62.98 22.98
CA LYS A 1055 56.26 62.96 21.54
C LYS A 1055 54.95 63.69 21.20
N ILE A 1056 53.85 63.43 21.89
CA ILE A 1056 52.54 64.05 21.60
C ILE A 1056 52.56 65.55 21.89
N LEU A 1057 53.29 65.99 22.91
CA LEU A 1057 53.47 67.43 23.20
C LEU A 1057 54.50 68.11 22.27
N GLN A 1058 55.43 67.37 21.67
CA GLN A 1058 56.45 67.87 20.74
C GLN A 1058 56.07 67.73 19.25
N GLN A 1059 55.17 66.81 18.87
CA GLN A 1059 54.71 66.53 17.51
C GLN A 1059 53.38 67.27 17.23
N ASP A 1060 53.36 68.10 16.19
CA ASP A 1060 52.27 68.60 15.31
C ASP A 1060 50.79 68.74 15.79
N ILE A 1061 50.46 68.69 17.09
CA ILE A 1061 49.12 69.11 17.58
C ILE A 1061 49.08 70.62 17.71
N HIS A 1062 48.20 71.24 16.92
CA HIS A 1062 48.00 72.68 16.94
C HIS A 1062 46.91 73.07 17.94
N PHE A 1063 47.33 73.66 19.06
CA PHE A 1063 46.41 74.22 20.06
C PHE A 1063 45.89 75.57 19.57
N LYS A 1064 44.57 75.72 19.50
CA LYS A 1064 43.91 76.95 19.04
C LYS A 1064 42.94 77.49 20.08
N GLU A 1065 43.00 78.79 20.30
CA GLU A 1065 42.06 79.56 21.12
C GLU A 1065 41.09 80.34 20.24
N SER A 1066 39.78 80.12 20.44
CA SER A 1066 38.67 80.74 19.71
C SER A 1066 37.73 81.48 20.66
N ASP A 1067 36.97 82.47 20.19
CA ASP A 1067 36.03 83.20 21.05
C ASP A 1067 34.79 82.35 21.42
N TYR A 1068 34.32 81.46 20.53
CA TYR A 1068 33.29 80.44 20.80
C TYR A 1068 33.40 79.25 19.81
N LEU A 1069 32.70 78.13 20.08
CA LEU A 1069 32.67 76.93 19.24
C LEU A 1069 31.24 76.40 19.04
N LYS A 1070 30.82 76.19 17.78
CA LYS A 1070 29.47 75.68 17.40
C LYS A 1070 29.53 74.35 16.63
N LEU A 1071 28.63 73.42 16.94
CA LEU A 1071 28.54 72.09 16.33
C LEU A 1071 27.30 71.94 15.42
N PHE A 1072 27.50 71.35 14.24
CA PHE A 1072 26.48 71.13 13.21
C PHE A 1072 26.44 69.67 12.75
N TYR A 1073 25.25 69.14 12.41
CA TYR A 1073 25.09 67.84 11.72
C TYR A 1073 24.33 68.06 10.42
N LYS A 1074 24.94 67.71 9.27
CA LYS A 1074 24.35 67.96 7.93
C LYS A 1074 23.79 69.38 7.78
N GLU A 1075 24.62 70.38 8.12
CA GLU A 1075 24.30 71.81 8.07
C GLU A 1075 23.22 72.31 9.06
N LYS A 1076 22.68 71.44 9.93
CA LYS A 1076 21.77 71.84 11.01
C LYS A 1076 22.53 72.10 12.30
N PHE A 1077 22.27 73.24 12.93
CA PHE A 1077 22.84 73.58 14.23
C PHE A 1077 22.38 72.58 15.30
N ILE A 1078 23.33 72.04 16.05
CA ILE A 1078 23.07 71.08 17.14
C ILE A 1078 23.27 71.75 18.50
N GLN A 1079 24.48 72.21 18.83
CA GLN A 1079 24.81 72.83 20.14
C GLN A 1079 26.12 73.65 20.12
N GLU A 1080 26.37 74.46 21.15
CA GLU A 1080 27.66 75.13 21.45
C GLU A 1080 28.53 74.29 22.41
N THR A 1081 29.85 74.39 22.33
CA THR A 1081 30.80 73.68 23.22
C THR A 1081 32.02 74.55 23.57
N ASN A 1082 32.75 74.24 24.65
CA ASN A 1082 33.93 75.00 25.08
C ASN A 1082 35.26 74.33 24.69
N VAL A 1083 35.25 73.00 24.48
CA VAL A 1083 36.43 72.23 24.10
C VAL A 1083 36.06 71.25 23.01
N TYR A 1084 36.77 71.32 21.88
CA TYR A 1084 36.58 70.39 20.77
C TYR A 1084 37.91 69.86 20.27
N HIS A 1085 38.06 68.54 20.26
CA HIS A 1085 39.20 67.88 19.64
C HIS A 1085 38.79 67.34 18.27
N ASN A 1086 39.38 67.90 17.22
CA ASN A 1086 39.23 67.38 15.87
C ASN A 1086 40.36 66.40 15.57
N ILE A 1087 40.02 65.11 15.59
CA ILE A 1087 40.97 64.00 15.40
C ILE A 1087 41.59 64.04 13.98
N ASN A 1088 40.85 64.54 12.98
CA ASN A 1088 41.27 64.45 11.57
C ASN A 1088 42.35 65.45 11.18
N ASN A 1089 42.36 66.64 11.80
CA ASN A 1089 43.34 67.69 11.50
C ASN A 1089 44.31 67.94 12.67
N GLN A 1090 44.28 67.11 13.72
CA GLN A 1090 45.12 67.22 14.92
C GLN A 1090 45.06 68.60 15.61
N HIS A 1091 43.89 69.25 15.57
CA HIS A 1091 43.67 70.51 16.28
C HIS A 1091 42.83 70.29 17.54
N LEU A 1092 43.30 70.83 18.66
CA LEU A 1092 42.50 70.98 19.87
C LEU A 1092 42.08 72.45 19.99
N TYR A 1093 40.77 72.67 19.92
CA TYR A 1093 40.15 73.97 20.06
C TYR A 1093 39.66 74.17 21.48
N VAL A 1094 39.99 75.32 22.06
CA VAL A 1094 39.53 75.75 23.38
C VAL A 1094 39.01 77.18 23.29
N THR A 1095 38.02 77.51 24.11
CA THR A 1095 37.51 78.89 24.22
C THR A 1095 38.50 79.80 24.96
N ARG A 1096 38.71 81.02 24.45
CA ARG A 1096 39.62 82.04 24.99
C ARG A 1096 39.00 82.75 26.21
N PRO A 1097 39.74 82.94 27.33
CA PRO A 1097 41.08 82.42 27.59
C PRO A 1097 41.03 80.93 27.96
N TRP A 1098 42.01 80.15 27.52
CA TRP A 1098 42.06 78.70 27.76
C TRP A 1098 41.98 78.30 29.25
N HIS A 1099 42.47 79.16 30.15
CA HIS A 1099 42.47 78.96 31.60
C HIS A 1099 41.16 79.40 32.28
N GLY A 1100 40.11 79.72 31.52
CA GLY A 1100 38.79 80.01 32.05
C GLY A 1100 38.15 78.78 32.71
N GLU A 1101 37.36 78.98 33.78
CA GLU A 1101 36.76 77.86 34.52
C GLU A 1101 35.82 77.02 33.65
N THR A 1102 35.06 77.62 32.73
CA THR A 1102 34.16 76.90 31.82
C THR A 1102 34.91 76.00 30.85
N THR A 1103 36.06 76.46 30.34
CA THR A 1103 36.94 75.65 29.49
C THR A 1103 37.60 74.52 30.30
N LEU A 1104 38.02 74.79 31.54
CA LEU A 1104 38.66 73.82 32.43
C LEU A 1104 37.72 72.74 33.00
N ILE A 1105 36.41 72.81 32.76
CA ILE A 1105 35.48 71.70 33.07
C ILE A 1105 35.75 70.53 32.11
N ASP A 1106 35.86 70.80 30.82
CA ASP A 1106 35.94 69.77 29.78
C ASP A 1106 37.39 69.52 29.30
N LEU A 1107 38.27 70.53 29.44
CA LEU A 1107 39.64 70.49 28.92
C LEU A 1107 40.49 69.36 29.53
N PRO A 1108 40.52 69.13 30.86
CA PRO A 1108 41.28 68.03 31.44
C PRO A 1108 40.80 66.66 30.96
N ASN A 1109 39.48 66.45 30.87
CA ASN A 1109 38.88 65.22 30.35
C ASN A 1109 39.36 64.95 28.92
N ARG A 1110 39.34 65.99 28.07
CA ARG A 1110 39.74 65.85 26.66
C ARG A 1110 41.23 65.65 26.49
N LEU A 1111 42.06 66.29 27.32
CA LEU A 1111 43.51 66.06 27.33
C LEU A 1111 43.88 64.68 27.84
N CYS A 1112 43.20 64.16 28.87
CA CYS A 1112 43.40 62.79 29.34
C CYS A 1112 43.04 61.75 28.27
N GLN A 1113 41.96 61.98 27.51
CA GLN A 1113 41.61 61.15 26.35
C GLN A 1113 42.69 61.23 25.25
N LEU A 1114 43.21 62.43 24.97
CA LEU A 1114 44.25 62.68 23.97
C LEU A 1114 45.58 62.00 24.31
N LEU A 1115 46.02 62.15 25.56
CA LEU A 1115 47.26 61.58 26.07
C LEU A 1115 47.11 60.12 26.49
N ASN A 1116 45.91 59.55 26.36
CA ASN A 1116 45.57 58.19 26.78
C ASN A 1116 45.85 57.89 28.27
N ILE A 1117 45.59 58.87 29.14
CA ILE A 1117 45.78 58.79 30.60
C ILE A 1117 44.46 59.08 31.34
N GLN A 1118 43.44 58.27 31.07
CA GLN A 1118 42.11 58.41 31.69
C GLN A 1118 42.19 58.21 33.22
N GLY A 1119 41.41 58.98 33.98
CA GLY A 1119 41.41 58.98 35.46
C GLY A 1119 42.39 59.98 36.10
N PHE A 1120 43.09 60.79 35.31
CA PHE A 1120 44.01 61.84 35.78
C PHE A 1120 43.46 63.26 35.64
N GLU A 1121 42.17 63.41 35.35
CA GLU A 1121 41.54 64.67 34.95
C GLU A 1121 41.66 65.73 36.05
N ASP A 1122 41.35 65.38 37.30
CA ASP A 1122 41.47 66.30 38.45
C ASP A 1122 42.93 66.71 38.73
N LYS A 1123 43.86 65.76 38.59
CA LYS A 1123 45.29 66.00 38.75
C LYS A 1123 45.82 66.92 37.65
N LEU A 1124 45.42 66.69 36.40
CA LEU A 1124 45.79 67.51 35.27
C LEU A 1124 45.19 68.91 35.39
N ARG A 1125 43.92 69.02 35.85
CA ARG A 1125 43.29 70.30 36.19
C ARG A 1125 44.08 71.07 37.25
N PHE A 1126 44.54 70.39 38.30
CA PHE A 1126 45.40 71.00 39.33
C PHE A 1126 46.71 71.52 38.73
N LEU A 1127 47.42 70.71 37.93
CA LEU A 1127 48.70 71.12 37.34
C LEU A 1127 48.53 72.31 36.38
N LEU A 1128 47.49 72.31 35.56
CA LEU A 1128 47.20 73.40 34.63
C LEU A 1128 46.94 74.73 35.33
N LYS A 1129 46.36 74.69 36.55
CA LYS A 1129 45.98 75.89 37.31
C LYS A 1129 47.06 76.37 38.29
N ALA A 1130 47.83 75.46 38.88
CA ALA A 1130 48.78 75.78 39.94
C ALA A 1130 50.08 76.43 39.43
N GLN A 1131 50.70 77.27 40.27
CA GLN A 1131 52.02 77.84 40.04
C GLN A 1131 53.12 76.82 40.39
N LYS A 1132 54.30 76.93 39.78
CA LYS A 1132 55.39 75.94 39.93
C LYS A 1132 55.77 75.64 41.39
N ASP A 1133 55.86 76.68 42.22
CA ASP A 1133 56.21 76.54 43.63
C ASP A 1133 55.14 75.79 44.42
N GLU A 1134 53.87 75.97 44.05
CA GLU A 1134 52.74 75.28 44.66
C GLU A 1134 52.73 73.79 44.28
N ILE A 1135 53.04 73.48 43.02
CA ILE A 1135 53.22 72.10 42.54
C ILE A 1135 54.36 71.43 43.30
N ILE A 1136 55.53 72.07 43.43
CA ILE A 1136 56.69 71.53 44.16
C ILE A 1136 56.35 71.30 45.64
N LYS A 1137 55.65 72.23 46.29
CA LYS A 1137 55.22 72.09 47.69
C LYS A 1137 54.23 70.94 47.87
N HIS A 1138 53.30 70.76 46.92
CA HIS A 1138 52.39 69.62 46.90
C HIS A 1138 53.15 68.30 46.76
N PHE A 1139 54.09 68.20 45.80
CA PHE A 1139 54.87 66.98 45.59
C PHE A 1139 55.71 66.62 46.81
N LYS A 1140 56.40 67.59 47.44
CA LYS A 1140 57.14 67.38 48.69
C LYS A 1140 56.24 66.93 49.86
N LYS A 1141 55.04 67.51 49.99
CA LYS A 1141 54.10 67.16 51.06
C LYS A 1141 53.64 65.69 50.96
N PHE A 1142 53.47 65.19 49.75
CA PHE A 1142 53.04 63.82 49.50
C PHE A 1142 54.20 62.85 49.23
N SER A 1143 55.45 63.26 49.56
CA SER A 1143 56.67 62.46 49.37
C SER A 1143 56.88 61.97 47.93
N ILE A 1144 56.42 62.74 46.96
CA ILE A 1144 56.58 62.47 45.52
C ILE A 1144 57.89 63.13 45.06
N GLU A 1145 58.70 62.38 44.31
CA GLU A 1145 59.99 62.85 43.83
C GLU A 1145 59.82 64.08 42.92
N VAL A 1146 60.45 65.18 43.31
CA VAL A 1146 60.40 66.43 42.53
C VAL A 1146 61.42 66.34 41.40
N PRO A 1147 61.03 66.55 40.13
CA PRO A 1147 61.96 66.49 38.99
C PRO A 1147 63.15 67.43 39.18
N THR A 1148 64.37 66.96 38.91
CA THR A 1148 65.59 67.78 39.05
C THR A 1148 65.83 68.63 37.79
N HIS A 1149 66.67 69.68 37.89
CA HIS A 1149 66.95 70.58 36.76
C HIS A 1149 67.53 69.91 35.50
N LYS A 1150 68.01 68.66 35.60
CA LYS A 1150 68.44 67.84 34.44
C LYS A 1150 67.29 67.10 33.75
N ASP A 1151 66.17 66.88 34.43
CA ASP A 1151 64.95 66.27 33.87
C ASP A 1151 64.07 67.30 33.12
N ILE A 1152 64.42 68.58 33.26
CA ILE A 1152 63.87 69.70 32.50
C ILE A 1152 64.69 69.79 31.21
N VAL A 1153 64.24 69.10 30.15
CA VAL A 1153 64.83 69.24 28.81
C VAL A 1153 64.77 70.71 28.40
N ARG A 1154 65.93 71.34 28.14
CA ARG A 1154 66.00 72.62 27.44
C ARG A 1154 65.48 72.40 26.02
N LEU A 1155 64.23 72.78 25.78
CA LEU A 1155 63.65 72.78 24.45
C LEU A 1155 64.32 73.87 23.61
N GLN A 1156 64.95 73.47 22.49
CA GLN A 1156 65.27 74.41 21.42
C GLN A 1156 63.95 74.92 20.85
N MET A 1157 63.81 76.25 20.71
CA MET A 1157 62.73 76.78 19.89
C MET A 1157 62.92 76.29 18.45
N PRO A 1158 61.85 75.81 17.78
CA PRO A 1158 61.93 75.52 16.36
C PRO A 1158 62.30 76.79 15.59
N SER A 1159 63.31 76.70 14.73
CA SER A 1159 63.65 77.72 13.75
C SER A 1159 62.42 78.00 12.88
N LYS A 1160 62.04 79.27 12.75
CA LYS A 1160 60.96 79.72 11.88
C LYS A 1160 61.08 79.12 10.48
N SER A 1161 60.05 78.37 10.07
CA SER A 1161 59.52 78.37 8.71
C SER A 1161 58.03 78.12 8.78
#